data_AF-A0A196SEW8-F1
#
_entry.id   AF-A0A196SEW8-F1
#
_cell.length_a   1.000
_cell.length_b   1.000
_cell.length_c   1.000
_cell.angle_alpha   90.00
_cell.angle_beta   90.00
_cell.angle_gamma   90.00
#
_symmetry.space_group_name_H-M   'P 1'
#
loop_
_entity.id
_entity.type
_entity.pdbx_description
1 polymer ?
#
loop_
_entity_poly.entity_id
_entity_poly.type
_entity_poly.pdbx_seq_one_letter_code
_entity_poly.pdbx_strand_id
1 'polypeptide(L)'
;MDNRRLDEDPIPSIYYLQVKPTIPAYSVVDRLRSHDPSLEYELIGGNSHGILVYTVESVILHAEEENPMLATFFRFPSISKISVQVMHTLQSIQTEKCDSLTLEFQTMGSLPLSALEEEFRVLDAEDIPSCDLAEASPPIQQLVQCIATLSDRYTPVSYEGPSPDRLLQITIPCDKLIRSVSFLSLHPSIIRIDMQTRYTVPPAISPSSRHLRDYGAQERMTTRDDAAPLYHRLIGLSDTGVDQHSCFFHDPAHPVRYDFAANDTRHRKIFMYNSYADDTEADADAHGTHVAGTLVGEALEDATLTPYDGMAYKARLVFFDIGKGAGGNARLSTPRRIVTIVNTVYSQGARIHSASWGAFSSAYTTDTASIDSFVYFHPDCFIVFAAGNEGEKGAGSIYSPANGKNVLAVGSTYNADSYRDVRASFSCQGPTSDNRIKPDLLAPGVAIDSAASSGSEARTCRVVAKTGTSMSTPIVAASALLLSQYLEQGYYPSGTPRAEDAFVPAASTLKALLVHSGQPTREESALFGAEETELAFPGNKQGFGRMDLNAVLYWRNESAFNLFIQEGEMDDHVRRVSFSLLVSPLAEVKLTLVWTDPPASVFSSSVMVNDIDLEVALGDTLFFPNNLSEPDRTNNVEMIRLSPTVLQANGTEMANITVSIRAHRLETQSQTYSLVVTGVFDTENQPIVNEQGKRSVIIAFLYNCASFFFFMYTWSTFFRLFHAFSFMKFLYALLLMAVFVISQKLAYNLEIAESREVHNSFNILICCELVLNEISRNLAGYLHVPGPMLKDIGFMLIPEFTSKLLERVGDLLTFIPFLIMIVLALRMDYRHLAKFLNDQLRVFSIYYVIRACCECLTILPGPATHCRPGSTFNPPRDWVDVISHMPSDGLSFSSCGDLIPSGHIGFTILGLIAILRALPRRLISYRRVLVFICVVYVLVTCFFIIAYRKHYTVDLMVGFFIAGLISVVFRDGWQLSLDPLEPSYEALPTSASV
;
A
#
# COMPACT_ATOMS: atom_id res chain seq x y z
N MET A 1 -8.10 26.24 54.79
CA MET A 1 -9.12 25.42 55.48
C MET A 1 -10.44 25.90 54.90
N ASP A 2 -11.17 25.15 54.07
CA ASP A 2 -11.49 23.74 54.21
C ASP A 2 -11.58 23.00 52.87
N ASN A 3 -11.31 21.70 52.91
CA ASN A 3 -11.28 20.74 51.79
C ASN A 3 -12.70 20.35 51.34
N ARG A 4 -12.97 20.31 50.03
CA ARG A 4 -13.71 19.21 49.39
C ARG A 4 -13.20 18.98 47.96
N ARG A 5 -12.73 17.75 47.71
CA ARG A 5 -12.54 17.18 46.38
C ARG A 5 -13.91 16.93 45.75
N LEU A 6 -14.05 17.26 44.48
CA LEU A 6 -14.82 16.48 43.51
C LEU A 6 -13.88 16.25 42.33
N ASP A 7 -13.52 14.99 42.15
CA ASP A 7 -12.88 14.43 40.97
C ASP A 7 -13.90 14.48 39.83
N GLU A 8 -13.59 15.20 38.75
CA GLU A 8 -14.01 14.97 37.35
C GLU A 8 -13.45 16.14 36.53
N ASP A 9 -12.39 15.90 35.75
CA ASP A 9 -11.89 16.89 34.78
C ASP A 9 -12.98 17.12 33.71
N PRO A 10 -13.42 18.37 33.45
CA PRO A 10 -14.30 18.64 32.33
C PRO A 10 -13.54 18.37 31.03
N ILE A 11 -14.08 17.46 30.21
CA ILE A 11 -13.59 17.20 28.86
C ILE A 11 -13.65 18.52 28.07
N PRO A 12 -12.56 19.01 27.45
CA PRO A 12 -12.60 20.22 26.66
C PRO A 12 -13.59 20.06 25.50
N SER A 13 -14.49 21.04 25.35
CA SER A 13 -15.49 21.04 24.28
C SER A 13 -14.84 21.48 22.97
N ILE A 14 -14.86 20.60 21.97
CA ILE A 14 -14.28 20.83 20.65
C ILE A 14 -15.40 21.24 19.67
N TYR A 15 -15.27 22.42 19.08
CA TYR A 15 -16.18 22.97 18.09
C TYR A 15 -15.51 23.05 16.72
N TYR A 16 -16.26 22.71 15.66
CA TYR A 16 -15.81 22.84 14.27
C TYR A 16 -16.54 24.01 13.59
N LEU A 17 -15.76 24.95 13.06
CA LEU A 17 -16.26 26.08 12.27
C LEU A 17 -15.85 25.91 10.80
N GLN A 18 -16.85 25.91 9.91
CA GLN A 18 -16.65 25.90 8.47
C GLN A 18 -16.59 27.34 7.94
N VAL A 19 -15.48 27.70 7.28
CA VAL A 19 -15.28 29.05 6.73
C VAL A 19 -15.75 29.10 5.27
N LYS A 20 -16.45 30.18 4.87
CA LYS A 20 -16.87 30.38 3.47
C LYS A 20 -15.66 30.33 2.53
N PRO A 21 -15.77 29.72 1.32
CA PRO A 21 -14.66 29.52 0.38
C PRO A 21 -13.94 30.80 -0.09
N THR A 22 -14.55 31.97 0.11
CA THR A 22 -14.07 33.27 -0.37
C THR A 22 -13.18 34.01 0.64
N ILE A 23 -12.99 33.48 1.86
CA ILE A 23 -12.22 34.14 2.92
C ILE A 23 -11.09 33.20 3.39
N PRO A 24 -9.81 33.62 3.33
CA PRO A 24 -8.71 32.78 3.79
C PRO A 24 -8.82 32.47 5.29
N ALA A 25 -8.73 31.20 5.67
CA ALA A 25 -8.97 30.75 7.05
C ALA A 25 -8.01 31.40 8.08
N TYR A 26 -6.76 31.68 7.71
CA TYR A 26 -5.79 32.40 8.57
C TYR A 26 -6.24 33.83 8.91
N SER A 27 -6.87 34.52 7.96
CA SER A 27 -7.41 35.88 8.14
C SER A 27 -8.59 35.92 9.13
N VAL A 28 -9.30 34.80 9.25
CA VAL A 28 -10.40 34.62 10.20
C VAL A 28 -9.83 34.29 11.58
N VAL A 29 -8.85 33.39 11.68
CA VAL A 29 -8.16 33.04 12.94
C VAL A 29 -7.50 34.26 13.59
N ASP A 30 -6.81 35.10 12.82
CA ASP A 30 -6.15 36.31 13.35
C ASP A 30 -7.17 37.32 13.88
N ARG A 31 -8.33 37.45 13.20
CA ARG A 31 -9.43 38.31 13.67
C ARG A 31 -10.09 37.74 14.93
N LEU A 32 -10.31 36.43 14.99
CA LEU A 32 -10.90 35.77 16.16
C LEU A 32 -9.98 35.85 17.38
N ARG A 33 -8.67 35.61 17.22
CA ARG A 33 -7.66 35.80 18.29
C ARG A 33 -7.59 37.25 18.78
N SER A 34 -7.79 38.22 17.89
CA SER A 34 -7.84 39.63 18.27
C SER A 34 -9.12 40.02 19.01
N HIS A 35 -10.20 39.25 18.85
CA HIS A 35 -11.50 39.50 19.48
C HIS A 35 -11.61 38.84 20.85
N ASP A 36 -11.07 37.63 21.01
CA ASP A 36 -11.00 36.96 22.31
C ASP A 36 -9.69 36.14 22.45
N PRO A 37 -8.70 36.66 23.22
CA PRO A 37 -7.41 36.00 23.41
C PRO A 37 -7.44 34.85 24.43
N SER A 38 -8.58 34.58 25.08
CA SER A 38 -8.73 33.49 26.05
C SER A 38 -8.99 32.11 25.42
N LEU A 39 -9.14 32.07 24.09
CA LEU A 39 -9.44 30.88 23.30
C LEU A 39 -8.23 30.47 22.46
N GLU A 40 -8.03 29.16 22.30
CA GLU A 40 -7.05 28.61 21.36
C GLU A 40 -7.73 28.13 20.07
N TYR A 41 -7.09 28.47 18.95
CA TYR A 41 -7.61 28.21 17.60
C TYR A 41 -6.55 27.46 16.81
N GLU A 42 -6.89 26.25 16.35
CA GLU A 42 -6.01 25.38 15.57
C GLU A 42 -6.61 25.13 14.18
N LEU A 43 -5.78 25.27 13.15
CA LEU A 43 -6.14 25.00 11.77
C LEU A 43 -5.98 23.50 11.50
N ILE A 44 -7.05 22.83 11.06
CA ILE A 44 -7.00 21.41 10.72
C ILE A 44 -7.37 21.26 9.25
N GLY A 45 -6.45 20.67 8.48
CA GLY A 45 -6.55 20.54 7.02
C GLY A 45 -5.82 21.67 6.31
N GLY A 46 -4.76 21.33 5.56
CA GLY A 46 -4.03 22.28 4.73
C GLY A 46 -4.99 23.06 3.84
N ASN A 47 -4.98 24.40 3.95
CA ASN A 47 -5.86 25.37 3.26
C ASN A 47 -7.37 25.04 3.12
N SER A 48 -7.87 24.00 3.78
CA SER A 48 -9.21 23.44 3.62
C SER A 48 -10.06 23.80 4.84
N HIS A 49 -10.44 25.09 4.88
CA HIS A 49 -11.69 25.67 5.41
C HIS A 49 -12.30 25.17 6.75
N GLY A 50 -11.57 24.42 7.58
CA GLY A 50 -11.98 24.00 8.93
C GLY A 50 -11.13 24.67 10.00
N ILE A 51 -11.78 25.35 10.95
CA ILE A 51 -11.13 25.87 12.16
C ILE A 51 -11.61 25.03 13.35
N LEU A 52 -10.66 24.42 14.06
CA LEU A 52 -10.91 23.81 15.36
C LEU A 52 -10.90 24.91 16.43
N VAL A 53 -11.99 25.02 17.20
CA VAL A 53 -12.10 25.93 18.34
C VAL A 53 -12.34 25.10 19.58
N TYR A 54 -11.55 25.32 20.63
CA TYR A 54 -11.83 24.73 21.93
C TYR A 54 -11.83 25.81 23.01
N THR A 55 -12.76 25.67 23.96
CA THR A 55 -12.95 26.60 25.08
C THR A 55 -12.87 25.84 26.40
N VAL A 56 -12.48 26.54 27.48
CA VAL A 56 -12.53 26.01 28.85
C VAL A 56 -13.92 26.21 29.48
N GLU A 57 -14.74 27.13 28.97
CA GLU A 57 -16.13 27.33 29.42
C GLU A 57 -17.05 27.68 28.22
N SER A 58 -18.31 27.26 28.28
CA SER A 58 -19.30 27.27 27.19
C SER A 58 -19.78 28.67 26.78
N VAL A 59 -20.14 28.91 25.49
CA VAL A 59 -21.51 29.19 24.98
C VAL A 59 -21.54 29.66 23.49
N ILE A 60 -22.53 29.14 22.75
CA ILE A 60 -23.32 29.61 21.56
C ILE A 60 -22.68 30.52 20.48
N LEU A 61 -22.71 30.06 19.23
CA LEU A 61 -22.63 30.91 18.02
C LEU A 61 -23.96 30.93 17.24
N HIS A 62 -24.40 32.12 16.85
CA HIS A 62 -25.55 32.38 15.99
C HIS A 62 -25.27 31.90 14.56
N ALA A 63 -26.05 30.95 14.06
CA ALA A 63 -26.14 30.63 12.63
C ALA A 63 -27.31 31.41 12.02
N GLU A 64 -27.04 32.31 11.07
CA GLU A 64 -28.07 32.95 10.24
C GLU A 64 -28.62 31.94 9.21
N GLU A 65 -29.89 31.57 9.43
CA GLU A 65 -31.03 31.47 8.51
C GLU A 65 -31.07 30.63 7.22
N GLU A 66 -30.08 29.86 6.78
CA GLU A 66 -30.25 29.09 5.51
C GLU A 66 -30.29 27.55 5.60
N ASN A 67 -30.10 26.92 6.77
CA ASN A 67 -30.38 25.49 6.92
C ASN A 67 -30.91 25.12 8.32
N PRO A 68 -32.23 25.01 8.52
CA PRO A 68 -32.84 24.77 9.83
C PRO A 68 -32.43 23.44 10.48
N MET A 69 -31.95 22.45 9.72
CA MET A 69 -31.49 21.19 10.29
C MET A 69 -30.12 21.32 10.97
N LEU A 70 -29.15 21.98 10.33
CA LEU A 70 -27.81 22.19 10.90
C LEU A 70 -27.88 23.03 12.18
N ALA A 71 -28.73 24.06 12.21
CA ALA A 71 -28.97 24.87 13.41
C ALA A 71 -29.54 24.07 14.61
N THR A 72 -30.19 22.92 14.33
CA THR A 72 -30.69 22.02 15.36
C THR A 72 -29.57 21.15 15.95
N PHE A 73 -28.61 20.70 15.13
CA PHE A 73 -27.50 19.85 15.57
C PHE A 73 -26.45 20.59 16.41
N PHE A 74 -26.10 21.82 16.03
CA PHE A 74 -25.12 22.64 16.78
C PHE A 74 -25.57 23.04 18.19
N ARG A 75 -26.81 22.72 18.60
CA ARG A 75 -27.29 22.89 19.99
C ARG A 75 -26.90 21.74 20.93
N PHE A 76 -26.31 20.65 20.42
CA PHE A 76 -26.03 19.46 21.24
C PHE A 76 -24.54 19.31 21.57
N PRO A 77 -24.17 19.16 22.87
CA PRO A 77 -22.78 18.99 23.30
C PRO A 77 -22.15 17.63 22.95
N SER A 78 -22.87 16.73 22.27
CA SER A 78 -22.47 15.32 22.07
C SER A 78 -22.39 14.85 20.60
N ILE A 79 -22.26 15.79 19.65
CA ILE A 79 -22.10 15.49 18.20
C ILE A 79 -20.95 14.49 17.92
N SER A 80 -19.90 14.49 18.74
CA SER A 80 -18.75 13.58 18.62
C SER A 80 -19.11 12.09 18.65
N LYS A 81 -20.28 11.73 19.18
CA LYS A 81 -20.78 10.35 19.22
C LYS A 81 -21.46 9.93 17.91
N ILE A 82 -21.87 10.85 17.06
CA ILE A 82 -22.61 10.55 15.82
C ILE A 82 -21.62 10.35 14.68
N SER A 83 -21.70 9.21 13.99
CA SER A 83 -20.87 8.94 12.83
C SER A 83 -21.17 9.91 11.69
N VAL A 84 -20.16 10.12 10.85
CA VAL A 84 -20.24 10.98 9.67
C VAL A 84 -21.30 10.50 8.70
N GLN A 85 -21.42 9.18 8.55
CA GLN A 85 -22.38 8.56 7.66
C GLN A 85 -23.79 8.99 8.06
N VAL A 86 -24.16 8.84 9.34
CA VAL A 86 -25.46 9.26 9.89
C VAL A 86 -25.74 10.73 9.58
N MET A 87 -24.77 11.62 9.77
CA MET A 87 -24.93 13.05 9.47
C MET A 87 -25.15 13.32 7.97
N HIS A 88 -24.41 12.65 7.09
CA HIS A 88 -24.52 12.84 5.64
C HIS A 88 -25.85 12.33 5.09
N THR A 89 -26.34 11.18 5.57
CA THR A 89 -27.65 10.66 5.16
C THR A 89 -28.79 11.49 5.73
N LEU A 90 -28.63 12.05 6.93
CA LEU A 90 -29.58 13.03 7.47
C LEU A 90 -29.68 14.28 6.59
N GLN A 91 -28.58 14.73 5.98
CA GLN A 91 -28.59 15.84 5.02
C GLN A 91 -29.25 15.46 3.68
N SER A 92 -29.10 14.21 3.21
CA SER A 92 -29.67 13.74 1.94
C SER A 92 -31.16 13.36 2.02
N ILE A 93 -31.71 13.12 3.21
CA ILE A 93 -33.12 12.78 3.44
C ILE A 93 -34.09 13.92 3.05
N GLN A 94 -33.60 15.15 2.80
CA GLN A 94 -34.43 16.22 2.21
C GLN A 94 -34.76 16.01 0.73
N THR A 95 -34.04 15.13 0.03
CA THR A 95 -34.13 14.99 -1.44
C THR A 95 -34.60 13.61 -1.94
N GLU A 96 -34.61 12.59 -1.11
CA GLU A 96 -34.98 11.21 -1.50
C GLU A 96 -36.04 10.60 -0.57
N LYS A 97 -36.89 9.71 -1.12
CA LYS A 97 -37.82 8.90 -0.33
C LYS A 97 -37.02 7.86 0.47
N CYS A 98 -36.91 8.07 1.78
CA CYS A 98 -36.31 7.15 2.73
C CYS A 98 -37.41 6.65 3.69
N ASP A 99 -37.66 5.34 3.75
CA ASP A 99 -38.71 4.76 4.59
C ASP A 99 -38.21 4.51 6.02
N SER A 100 -37.07 3.84 6.20
CA SER A 100 -36.44 3.62 7.50
C SER A 100 -34.94 3.34 7.38
N LEU A 101 -34.19 3.54 8.45
CA LEU A 101 -32.74 3.42 8.50
C LEU A 101 -32.28 2.67 9.76
N THR A 102 -31.38 1.70 9.61
CA THR A 102 -30.84 0.95 10.75
C THR A 102 -29.57 1.61 11.28
N LEU A 103 -29.57 1.93 12.57
CA LEU A 103 -28.46 2.49 13.31
C LEU A 103 -27.84 1.44 14.25
N GLU A 104 -26.54 1.53 14.43
CA GLU A 104 -25.76 0.69 15.34
C GLU A 104 -25.19 1.56 16.48
N PHE A 105 -25.33 1.09 17.72
CA PHE A 105 -24.89 1.79 18.92
C PHE A 105 -23.86 0.96 19.68
N GLN A 106 -22.79 1.61 20.10
CA GLN A 106 -21.76 1.01 20.96
C GLN A 106 -21.89 1.54 22.39
N THR A 107 -21.85 0.64 23.38
CA THR A 107 -22.04 1.00 24.80
C THR A 107 -20.81 0.77 25.69
N MET A 108 -20.70 1.54 26.78
CA MET A 108 -19.69 1.35 27.85
C MET A 108 -20.09 0.20 28.78
N GLY A 109 -19.53 -0.99 28.59
CA GLY A 109 -19.67 -2.10 29.55
C GLY A 109 -20.93 -2.96 29.41
N SER A 110 -21.05 -3.99 30.25
CA SER A 110 -22.34 -4.67 30.49
C SER A 110 -23.18 -3.74 31.37
N LEU A 111 -24.23 -3.14 30.82
CA LEU A 111 -25.19 -2.33 31.58
C LEU A 111 -25.69 -3.13 32.80
N PRO A 112 -25.36 -2.76 34.06
CA PRO A 112 -26.04 -3.33 35.21
C PRO A 112 -27.49 -2.83 35.14
N LEU A 113 -28.44 -3.75 35.02
CA LEU A 113 -29.87 -3.45 34.85
C LEU A 113 -30.40 -2.40 35.87
N SER A 114 -29.82 -2.37 37.07
CA SER A 114 -30.23 -1.52 38.18
C SER A 114 -29.81 -0.05 38.06
N ALA A 115 -28.80 0.29 37.25
CA ALA A 115 -28.34 1.68 37.10
C ALA A 115 -29.26 2.52 36.21
N LEU A 116 -30.03 1.86 35.33
CA LEU A 116 -31.02 2.53 34.48
C LEU A 116 -32.29 2.94 35.24
N GLU A 117 -32.60 2.36 36.41
CA GLU A 117 -33.81 2.72 37.18
C GLU A 117 -33.69 4.06 37.93
N GLU A 118 -32.49 4.46 38.37
CA GLU A 118 -32.32 5.68 39.17
C GLU A 118 -32.25 6.95 38.32
N GLU A 119 -31.67 6.92 37.12
CA GLU A 119 -31.53 8.12 36.27
C GLU A 119 -32.82 8.53 35.55
N PHE A 120 -33.76 7.59 35.30
CA PHE A 120 -35.08 7.92 34.73
C PHE A 120 -36.02 8.64 35.71
N ARG A 121 -35.73 8.62 37.02
CA ARG A 121 -36.46 9.41 38.03
C ARG A 121 -35.94 10.85 38.19
N VAL A 122 -34.77 11.17 37.63
CA VAL A 122 -34.12 12.49 37.83
C VAL A 122 -34.51 13.50 36.73
N LEU A 123 -35.19 13.04 35.68
CA LEU A 123 -35.74 13.89 34.61
C LEU A 123 -37.25 14.12 34.80
N ASP A 124 -37.67 14.62 35.96
CA ASP A 124 -38.92 15.38 36.10
C ASP A 124 -38.63 16.84 35.69
N ALA A 125 -39.47 17.61 35.00
CA ALA A 125 -40.75 17.40 34.36
C ALA A 125 -40.96 18.71 33.58
N GLU A 126 -41.05 18.70 32.24
CA GLU A 126 -41.85 19.68 31.47
C GLU A 126 -41.83 19.46 29.94
N ASP A 127 -40.86 18.76 29.34
CA ASP A 127 -40.74 18.73 27.85
C ASP A 127 -40.68 17.35 27.16
N ILE A 128 -40.93 16.23 27.85
CA ILE A 128 -41.04 14.90 27.18
C ILE A 128 -42.31 14.19 27.67
N PRO A 129 -43.23 13.76 26.78
CA PRO A 129 -44.38 12.94 27.18
C PRO A 129 -43.89 11.69 27.90
N SER A 130 -44.36 11.50 29.14
CA SER A 130 -44.01 10.39 30.02
C SER A 130 -44.07 9.04 29.30
N CYS A 131 -42.93 8.37 29.17
CA CYS A 131 -42.86 6.97 28.74
C CYS A 131 -43.46 6.10 29.86
N ASP A 132 -44.76 5.81 29.80
CA ASP A 132 -45.44 4.89 30.73
C ASP A 132 -44.96 3.45 30.44
N LEU A 133 -44.00 2.97 31.21
CA LEU A 133 -43.41 1.63 31.08
C LEU A 133 -43.85 0.75 32.24
N ALA A 134 -44.39 -0.44 31.94
CA ALA A 134 -44.71 -1.44 32.94
C ALA A 134 -43.44 -1.99 33.59
N GLU A 135 -43.40 -2.07 34.92
CA GLU A 135 -42.25 -2.42 35.78
C GLU A 135 -41.58 -3.79 35.52
N ALA A 136 -42.01 -4.58 34.53
CA ALA A 136 -41.59 -5.96 34.34
C ALA A 136 -40.75 -6.25 33.06
N SER A 137 -40.43 -5.25 32.23
CA SER A 137 -39.65 -5.45 30.99
C SER A 137 -38.16 -5.13 31.17
N PRO A 138 -37.21 -5.86 30.56
CA PRO A 138 -35.78 -5.56 30.64
C PRO A 138 -35.42 -4.13 30.15
N PRO A 139 -34.40 -3.46 30.71
CA PRO A 139 -34.10 -2.03 30.48
C PRO A 139 -33.79 -1.66 29.03
N ILE A 140 -33.28 -2.60 28.22
CA ILE A 140 -33.11 -2.38 26.78
C ILE A 140 -34.46 -2.36 26.05
N GLN A 141 -35.42 -3.20 26.45
CA GLN A 141 -36.78 -3.12 25.91
C GLN A 141 -37.46 -1.81 26.34
N GLN A 142 -37.18 -1.30 27.53
CA GLN A 142 -37.65 0.02 27.98
C GLN A 142 -37.09 1.17 27.14
N LEU A 143 -35.78 1.17 26.84
CA LEU A 143 -35.16 2.16 25.95
C LEU A 143 -35.75 2.09 24.53
N VAL A 144 -35.87 0.88 23.97
CA VAL A 144 -36.48 0.63 22.66
C VAL A 144 -37.94 1.09 22.61
N GLN A 145 -38.69 0.87 23.70
CA GLN A 145 -40.11 1.21 23.82
C GLN A 145 -40.31 2.71 24.06
N CYS A 146 -39.36 3.38 24.72
CA CYS A 146 -39.35 4.84 24.91
C CYS A 146 -38.97 5.58 23.61
N ILE A 147 -38.04 5.03 22.82
CA ILE A 147 -37.77 5.46 21.44
C ILE A 147 -39.01 5.25 20.56
N ALA A 148 -39.73 4.14 20.75
CA ALA A 148 -40.97 3.85 20.03
C ALA A 148 -42.15 4.76 20.44
N THR A 149 -42.19 5.34 21.65
CA THR A 149 -43.19 6.35 22.04
C THR A 149 -42.86 7.76 21.58
N LEU A 150 -41.57 8.09 21.40
CA LEU A 150 -41.13 9.35 20.76
C LEU A 150 -41.41 9.38 19.24
N SER A 151 -41.64 8.20 18.65
CA SER A 151 -42.12 8.01 17.28
C SER A 151 -43.64 7.83 17.31
N ASP A 152 -44.43 8.80 16.85
CA ASP A 152 -45.89 8.73 16.90
C ASP A 152 -46.45 7.36 16.48
N ARG A 153 -47.05 6.67 17.46
CA ARG A 153 -47.86 5.43 17.40
C ARG A 153 -47.71 4.52 16.16
N TYR A 154 -47.16 3.33 16.43
CA TYR A 154 -47.16 2.11 15.61
C TYR A 154 -46.12 2.02 14.49
N THR A 155 -44.86 1.81 14.84
CA THR A 155 -43.92 1.04 13.99
C THR A 155 -43.06 0.14 14.87
N PRO A 156 -42.96 -1.17 14.59
CA PRO A 156 -42.17 -2.08 15.41
C PRO A 156 -40.68 -1.79 15.24
N VAL A 157 -40.06 -1.25 16.28
CA VAL A 157 -38.60 -1.22 16.40
C VAL A 157 -38.15 -2.67 16.57
N SER A 158 -37.51 -3.24 15.55
CA SER A 158 -36.90 -4.56 15.66
C SER A 158 -35.56 -4.44 16.38
N TYR A 159 -35.35 -5.33 17.35
CA TYR A 159 -34.16 -5.40 18.18
C TYR A 159 -33.52 -6.78 17.99
N GLU A 160 -32.26 -6.80 17.60
CA GLU A 160 -31.40 -7.98 17.69
C GLU A 160 -30.48 -7.81 18.91
N GLY A 161 -30.40 -8.86 19.75
CA GLY A 161 -29.69 -8.84 21.04
C GLY A 161 -28.20 -8.48 20.94
N PRO A 162 -27.53 -8.17 22.07
CA PRO A 162 -26.13 -7.80 22.06
C PRO A 162 -25.29 -8.90 21.41
N SER A 163 -24.55 -8.52 20.38
CA SER A 163 -23.47 -9.36 19.83
C SER A 163 -22.33 -9.49 20.87
N PRO A 164 -21.35 -10.39 20.66
CA PRO A 164 -20.15 -10.48 21.52
C PRO A 164 -19.45 -9.13 21.76
N ASP A 165 -19.67 -8.16 20.85
CA ASP A 165 -19.08 -6.82 20.84
C ASP A 165 -19.94 -5.73 21.50
N ARG A 166 -21.05 -6.09 22.18
CA ARG A 166 -21.93 -5.15 22.92
C ARG A 166 -22.58 -4.09 22.02
N LEU A 167 -23.03 -4.51 20.84
CA LEU A 167 -23.68 -3.66 19.85
C LEU A 167 -25.19 -3.76 19.94
N LEU A 168 -25.86 -2.62 19.84
CA LEU A 168 -27.32 -2.52 19.77
C LEU A 168 -27.71 -2.06 18.37
N GLN A 169 -28.67 -2.71 17.71
CA GLN A 169 -29.19 -2.27 16.41
C GLN A 169 -30.64 -1.80 16.53
N ILE A 170 -30.93 -0.63 15.98
CA ILE A 170 -32.27 -0.03 15.99
C ILE A 170 -32.61 0.46 14.59
N THR A 171 -33.76 0.03 14.05
CA THR A 171 -34.30 0.57 12.80
C THR A 171 -35.29 1.69 13.08
N ILE A 172 -35.08 2.85 12.47
CA ILE A 172 -35.80 4.10 12.75
C ILE A 172 -36.38 4.66 11.44
N PRO A 173 -37.68 5.02 11.38
CA PRO A 173 -38.26 5.73 10.24
C PRO A 173 -37.51 7.03 9.91
N CYS A 174 -37.29 7.33 8.62
CA CYS A 174 -36.41 8.44 8.24
C CYS A 174 -36.96 9.82 8.62
N ASP A 175 -38.28 9.98 8.70
CA ASP A 175 -38.96 11.19 9.19
C ASP A 175 -38.74 11.46 10.69
N LYS A 176 -38.34 10.43 11.45
CA LYS A 176 -38.06 10.51 12.89
C LYS A 176 -36.57 10.42 13.22
N LEU A 177 -35.72 10.13 12.23
CA LEU A 177 -34.29 9.84 12.40
C LEU A 177 -33.54 10.94 13.17
N ILE A 178 -33.79 12.21 12.85
CA ILE A 178 -33.15 13.37 13.52
C ILE A 178 -33.43 13.33 15.03
N ARG A 179 -34.71 13.22 15.41
CA ARG A 179 -35.12 13.26 16.83
C ARG A 179 -34.54 12.08 17.60
N SER A 180 -34.57 10.88 17.01
CA SER A 180 -34.05 9.68 17.66
C SER A 180 -32.52 9.70 17.78
N VAL A 181 -31.79 10.13 16.74
CA VAL A 181 -30.32 10.29 16.80
C VAL A 181 -29.93 11.35 17.83
N SER A 182 -30.65 12.48 17.86
CA SER A 182 -30.43 13.53 18.87
C SER A 182 -30.60 13.01 20.29
N PHE A 183 -31.71 12.32 20.58
CA PHE A 183 -31.97 11.70 21.88
C PHE A 183 -30.86 10.70 22.28
N LEU A 184 -30.48 9.82 21.36
CA LEU A 184 -29.49 8.77 21.61
C LEU A 184 -28.08 9.34 21.81
N SER A 185 -27.72 10.41 21.12
CA SER A 185 -26.40 11.05 21.27
C SER A 185 -26.19 11.65 22.65
N LEU A 186 -27.26 12.05 23.34
CA LEU A 186 -27.19 12.62 24.68
C LEU A 186 -26.98 11.57 25.77
N HIS A 187 -27.22 10.28 25.48
CA HIS A 187 -27.11 9.23 26.49
C HIS A 187 -25.63 8.95 26.86
N PRO A 188 -25.24 8.96 28.16
CA PRO A 188 -23.85 8.80 28.58
C PRO A 188 -23.28 7.41 28.27
N SER A 189 -24.09 6.36 28.33
CA SER A 189 -23.65 5.00 27.96
C SER A 189 -23.45 4.78 26.47
N ILE A 190 -23.93 5.68 25.59
CA ILE A 190 -23.74 5.58 24.14
C ILE A 190 -22.42 6.25 23.78
N ILE A 191 -21.47 5.46 23.29
CA ILE A 191 -20.14 5.91 22.88
C ILE A 191 -20.16 6.38 21.43
N ARG A 192 -20.92 5.68 20.59
CA ARG A 192 -20.97 5.92 19.14
C ARG A 192 -22.30 5.49 18.56
N ILE A 193 -22.77 6.24 17.56
CA ILE A 193 -23.94 5.99 16.73
C ILE A 193 -23.47 5.90 15.29
N ASP A 194 -23.53 4.72 14.70
CA ASP A 194 -23.17 4.49 13.30
C ASP A 194 -24.38 4.12 12.45
N MET A 195 -24.29 4.32 11.14
CA MET A 195 -25.23 3.67 10.23
C MET A 195 -24.77 2.26 9.98
N GLN A 196 -25.69 1.31 10.07
CA GLN A 196 -25.41 -0.03 9.61
C GLN A 196 -25.46 -0.04 8.08
N THR A 197 -24.29 -0.03 7.43
CA THR A 197 -24.21 -0.24 5.99
C THR A 197 -24.60 -1.68 5.67
N ARG A 198 -25.80 -1.88 5.14
CA ARG A 198 -26.23 -3.20 4.66
C ARG A 198 -25.65 -3.42 3.28
N TYR A 199 -24.59 -4.23 3.24
CA TYR A 199 -24.03 -4.73 2.00
C TYR A 199 -24.96 -5.80 1.42
N THR A 200 -25.14 -5.76 0.10
CA THR A 200 -25.91 -6.75 -0.63
C THR A 200 -25.11 -7.27 -1.80
N VAL A 201 -25.47 -8.48 -2.22
CA VAL A 201 -25.11 -8.98 -3.53
C VAL A 201 -26.02 -8.29 -4.56
N PRO A 202 -25.47 -7.66 -5.60
CA PRO A 202 -26.26 -7.12 -6.69
C PRO A 202 -27.16 -8.22 -7.30
N PRO A 203 -28.49 -8.02 -7.43
CA PRO A 203 -29.42 -9.08 -7.83
C PRO A 203 -29.05 -9.65 -9.21
N ALA A 204 -29.02 -10.97 -9.31
CA ALA A 204 -28.67 -11.67 -10.54
C ALA A 204 -29.91 -12.07 -11.36
N ILE A 205 -29.88 -11.83 -12.68
CA ILE A 205 -30.97 -12.20 -13.61
C ILE A 205 -30.55 -13.46 -14.38
N SER A 206 -31.48 -14.39 -14.64
CA SER A 206 -31.23 -15.63 -15.40
C SER A 206 -31.80 -15.56 -16.83
N PRO A 207 -30.95 -15.31 -17.84
CA PRO A 207 -31.29 -15.47 -19.26
C PRO A 207 -30.47 -16.60 -19.94
N SER A 208 -30.73 -16.85 -21.23
CA SER A 208 -30.06 -17.86 -22.06
C SER A 208 -28.55 -17.63 -22.22
N SER A 209 -27.78 -18.72 -22.13
CA SER A 209 -26.34 -18.82 -21.82
C SER A 209 -25.34 -18.60 -22.98
N ARG A 210 -24.09 -18.24 -22.64
CA ARG A 210 -22.92 -18.27 -23.55
C ARG A 210 -21.57 -18.38 -22.80
N HIS A 211 -20.62 -19.06 -23.43
CA HIS A 211 -19.28 -19.39 -22.90
C HIS A 211 -18.38 -18.18 -22.60
N LEU A 212 -17.45 -18.37 -21.65
CA LEU A 212 -16.44 -17.39 -21.20
C LEU A 212 -15.22 -17.25 -22.16
N ARG A 213 -15.03 -18.15 -23.14
CA ARG A 213 -13.76 -18.32 -23.88
C ARG A 213 -13.43 -17.30 -24.98
N ASP A 214 -14.24 -16.30 -25.28
CA ASP A 214 -14.01 -15.43 -26.47
C ASP A 214 -12.94 -14.33 -26.28
N TYR A 215 -11.94 -14.56 -25.43
CA TYR A 215 -10.83 -13.64 -25.17
C TYR A 215 -9.49 -14.27 -25.53
N GLY A 216 -9.19 -14.38 -26.83
CA GLY A 216 -7.96 -15.03 -27.33
C GLY A 216 -6.63 -14.51 -26.73
N ALA A 217 -6.59 -13.29 -26.16
CA ALA A 217 -5.42 -12.77 -25.42
C ALA A 217 -5.22 -13.47 -24.06
N GLN A 218 -6.31 -13.72 -23.34
CA GLN A 218 -6.33 -14.36 -22.02
C GLN A 218 -6.03 -15.86 -22.13
N GLU A 219 -6.55 -16.51 -23.18
CA GLU A 219 -6.19 -17.89 -23.50
C GLU A 219 -4.68 -18.01 -23.81
N ARG A 220 -4.10 -17.08 -24.57
CA ARG A 220 -2.64 -17.04 -24.83
C ARG A 220 -1.80 -16.90 -23.57
N MET A 221 -2.23 -16.08 -22.59
CA MET A 221 -1.51 -15.91 -21.33
C MET A 221 -1.58 -17.13 -20.42
N THR A 222 -2.68 -17.88 -20.48
CA THR A 222 -2.91 -19.07 -19.63
C THR A 222 -2.38 -20.38 -20.24
N THR A 223 -2.24 -20.44 -21.57
CA THR A 223 -1.83 -21.63 -22.34
C THR A 223 -0.39 -21.63 -22.85
N ARG A 224 0.35 -20.51 -22.82
CA ARG A 224 1.77 -20.50 -23.22
C ARG A 224 2.60 -21.37 -22.25
N ASP A 225 3.10 -22.50 -22.74
CA ASP A 225 3.95 -23.46 -22.02
C ASP A 225 5.26 -22.84 -21.49
N ASP A 226 5.69 -21.71 -22.06
CA ASP A 226 6.91 -20.98 -21.67
C ASP A 226 6.72 -20.06 -20.45
N ALA A 227 5.47 -19.75 -20.09
CA ALA A 227 5.14 -19.00 -18.89
C ALA A 227 5.21 -19.97 -17.70
N ALA A 228 5.98 -19.61 -16.65
CA ALA A 228 5.91 -20.35 -15.40
C ALA A 228 4.43 -20.50 -15.01
N PRO A 229 3.93 -21.73 -14.79
CA PRO A 229 2.51 -21.95 -14.61
C PRO A 229 1.98 -21.09 -13.43
N LEU A 230 0.77 -20.52 -13.56
CA LEU A 230 0.08 -19.78 -12.48
C LEU A 230 -0.16 -20.59 -11.19
N TYR A 231 0.19 -21.87 -11.19
CA TYR A 231 0.17 -22.70 -9.99
C TYR A 231 0.95 -21.95 -8.91
N HIS A 232 0.30 -21.74 -7.77
CA HIS A 232 0.79 -20.99 -6.60
C HIS A 232 0.55 -19.45 -6.58
N ARG A 233 -0.05 -18.83 -7.59
CA ARG A 233 -0.57 -17.45 -7.44
C ARG A 233 -1.84 -17.44 -6.61
N LEU A 234 -1.93 -16.49 -5.68
CA LEU A 234 -3.08 -16.31 -4.80
C LEU A 234 -3.89 -15.10 -5.27
N ILE A 235 -5.21 -15.27 -5.31
CA ILE A 235 -6.17 -14.19 -5.53
C ILE A 235 -7.23 -14.22 -4.45
N GLY A 236 -7.55 -13.05 -3.93
CA GLY A 236 -8.57 -12.85 -2.92
C GLY A 236 -9.97 -12.79 -3.51
N LEU A 237 -10.93 -13.36 -2.79
CA LEU A 237 -12.35 -13.18 -3.06
C LEU A 237 -13.10 -13.10 -1.74
N SER A 238 -13.99 -12.12 -1.62
CA SER A 238 -15.00 -12.11 -0.55
C SER A 238 -16.40 -12.13 -1.14
N ASP A 239 -17.21 -13.10 -0.73
CA ASP A 239 -18.54 -13.35 -1.27
C ASP A 239 -19.36 -14.27 -0.33
N THR A 240 -20.47 -14.86 -0.80
CA THR A 240 -21.43 -15.63 0.02
C THR A 240 -20.97 -17.01 0.48
N GLY A 241 -19.93 -17.55 -0.15
CA GLY A 241 -19.46 -18.90 0.09
C GLY A 241 -18.88 -19.55 -1.17
N VAL A 242 -18.30 -20.76 -1.05
CA VAL A 242 -17.88 -21.58 -2.20
C VAL A 242 -18.26 -23.05 -1.97
N ASP A 243 -19.01 -23.63 -2.90
CA ASP A 243 -19.30 -25.06 -2.90
C ASP A 243 -18.03 -25.87 -3.26
N GLN A 244 -17.36 -26.39 -2.23
CA GLN A 244 -16.19 -27.24 -2.37
C GLN A 244 -16.48 -28.58 -3.06
N HIS A 245 -17.74 -29.01 -3.17
CA HIS A 245 -18.11 -30.25 -3.85
C HIS A 245 -18.31 -30.07 -5.36
N SER A 246 -18.32 -28.82 -5.82
CA SER A 246 -18.32 -28.45 -7.24
C SER A 246 -17.12 -29.04 -7.98
N CYS A 247 -17.29 -29.53 -9.21
CA CYS A 247 -16.20 -30.04 -10.05
C CYS A 247 -15.10 -29.02 -10.32
N PHE A 248 -15.39 -27.73 -10.15
CA PHE A 248 -14.43 -26.64 -10.26
C PHE A 248 -13.54 -26.42 -9.03
N PHE A 249 -13.95 -26.92 -7.86
CA PHE A 249 -13.23 -26.73 -6.58
C PHE A 249 -12.89 -28.00 -5.82
N HIS A 250 -13.60 -29.10 -6.09
CA HIS A 250 -13.47 -30.37 -5.39
C HIS A 250 -12.06 -30.94 -5.42
N ASP A 251 -11.58 -31.31 -4.24
CA ASP A 251 -10.32 -32.00 -4.01
C ASP A 251 -10.58 -33.20 -3.07
N PRO A 252 -10.63 -34.43 -3.60
CA PRO A 252 -10.88 -35.61 -2.77
C PRO A 252 -9.68 -35.97 -1.87
N ALA A 253 -8.48 -35.47 -2.17
CA ALA A 253 -7.27 -35.77 -1.40
C ALA A 253 -7.09 -34.84 -0.21
N HIS A 254 -7.57 -33.59 -0.31
CA HIS A 254 -7.41 -32.57 0.70
C HIS A 254 -8.71 -31.76 0.85
N PRO A 255 -9.60 -32.08 1.81
CA PRO A 255 -10.83 -31.30 2.04
C PRO A 255 -10.51 -29.88 2.54
N VAL A 256 -11.43 -28.93 2.31
CA VAL A 256 -11.26 -27.54 2.77
C VAL A 256 -11.23 -27.47 4.29
N ARG A 257 -10.39 -26.58 4.82
CA ARG A 257 -10.30 -26.26 6.23
C ARG A 257 -10.95 -24.90 6.49
N TYR A 258 -11.95 -24.88 7.36
CA TYR A 258 -12.69 -23.70 7.79
C TYR A 258 -12.11 -23.14 9.09
N ASP A 259 -10.83 -22.76 9.07
CA ASP A 259 -10.15 -22.16 10.22
C ASP A 259 -9.78 -20.71 9.90
N PHE A 260 -10.15 -19.80 10.80
CA PHE A 260 -9.95 -18.36 10.72
C PHE A 260 -8.49 -17.92 10.47
N ALA A 261 -7.50 -18.77 10.77
CA ALA A 261 -6.08 -18.43 10.64
C ALA A 261 -5.21 -19.49 9.94
N ALA A 262 -5.77 -20.64 9.53
CA ALA A 262 -4.97 -21.71 8.93
C ALA A 262 -5.05 -21.67 7.41
N ASN A 263 -3.89 -21.47 6.76
CA ASN A 263 -3.76 -21.77 5.35
C ASN A 263 -3.74 -23.29 5.11
N ASP A 264 -4.37 -23.72 4.01
CA ASP A 264 -4.23 -25.07 3.48
C ASP A 264 -3.37 -25.00 2.21
N THR A 265 -2.08 -25.25 2.37
CA THR A 265 -1.15 -25.27 1.23
C THR A 265 -1.37 -26.43 0.27
N ARG A 266 -2.18 -27.44 0.63
CA ARG A 266 -2.33 -28.70 -0.11
C ARG A 266 -3.60 -28.80 -0.95
N HIS A 267 -4.69 -28.14 -0.55
CA HIS A 267 -5.92 -28.15 -1.34
C HIS A 267 -5.72 -27.46 -2.70
N ARG A 268 -6.10 -28.12 -3.81
CA ARG A 268 -5.74 -27.68 -5.17
C ARG A 268 -6.18 -26.26 -5.53
N LYS A 269 -7.38 -25.84 -5.12
CA LYS A 269 -7.98 -24.53 -5.50
C LYS A 269 -8.09 -23.55 -4.35
N ILE A 270 -8.62 -23.96 -3.21
CA ILE A 270 -8.78 -23.11 -2.04
C ILE A 270 -7.49 -23.16 -1.21
N PHE A 271 -6.80 -22.03 -1.10
CA PHE A 271 -5.61 -21.88 -0.26
C PHE A 271 -5.98 -21.53 1.18
N MET A 272 -7.04 -20.74 1.37
CA MET A 272 -7.60 -20.41 2.67
C MET A 272 -9.09 -20.17 2.52
N TYR A 273 -9.87 -20.59 3.51
CA TYR A 273 -11.29 -20.27 3.62
C TYR A 273 -11.55 -19.70 5.01
N ASN A 274 -11.81 -18.39 5.09
CA ASN A 274 -12.21 -17.75 6.33
C ASN A 274 -13.74 -17.71 6.40
N SER A 275 -14.31 -18.57 7.24
CA SER A 275 -15.75 -18.71 7.49
C SER A 275 -16.27 -17.63 8.44
N TYR A 276 -16.12 -16.35 8.08
CA TYR A 276 -16.44 -15.24 8.98
C TYR A 276 -17.92 -15.15 9.32
N ALA A 277 -18.79 -15.29 8.31
CA ALA A 277 -20.23 -15.24 8.50
C ALA A 277 -20.81 -16.63 8.80
N ASP A 278 -20.51 -17.63 7.95
CA ASP A 278 -20.67 -19.06 8.21
C ASP A 278 -19.69 -19.89 7.36
N ASP A 279 -19.81 -21.22 7.40
CA ASP A 279 -18.99 -22.18 6.65
C ASP A 279 -19.79 -22.94 5.58
N THR A 280 -20.93 -22.40 5.13
CA THR A 280 -21.88 -23.11 4.26
C THR A 280 -22.32 -22.33 3.04
N GLU A 281 -22.19 -22.94 1.85
CA GLU A 281 -22.86 -22.44 0.63
C GLU A 281 -24.12 -23.28 0.37
N ALA A 282 -25.16 -23.07 1.19
CA ALA A 282 -26.37 -23.90 1.22
C ALA A 282 -27.37 -23.63 0.08
N ASP A 283 -27.12 -22.62 -0.76
CA ASP A 283 -28.00 -22.29 -1.89
C ASP A 283 -27.63 -23.03 -3.16
N ALA A 284 -28.61 -23.66 -3.80
CA ALA A 284 -28.44 -24.17 -5.16
C ALA A 284 -28.16 -22.99 -6.10
N ASP A 285 -27.14 -23.14 -6.95
CA ASP A 285 -26.70 -22.10 -7.87
C ASP A 285 -26.28 -20.80 -7.16
N ALA A 286 -25.71 -20.91 -5.95
CA ALA A 286 -25.29 -19.77 -5.13
C ALA A 286 -24.32 -18.80 -5.82
N HIS A 287 -24.31 -17.56 -5.31
CA HIS A 287 -23.61 -16.43 -5.93
C HIS A 287 -22.08 -16.56 -5.82
N GLY A 288 -21.55 -16.80 -4.61
CA GLY A 288 -20.12 -16.89 -4.36
C GLY A 288 -19.45 -18.00 -5.14
N THR A 289 -20.10 -19.17 -5.25
CA THR A 289 -19.62 -20.29 -6.09
C THR A 289 -19.49 -19.90 -7.57
N HIS A 290 -20.46 -19.16 -8.11
CA HIS A 290 -20.43 -18.71 -9.52
C HIS A 290 -19.35 -17.65 -9.76
N VAL A 291 -19.20 -16.70 -8.84
CA VAL A 291 -18.14 -15.68 -8.87
C VAL A 291 -16.76 -16.32 -8.76
N ALA A 292 -16.57 -17.24 -7.80
CA ALA A 292 -15.34 -17.99 -7.63
C ALA A 292 -15.02 -18.83 -8.87
N GLY A 293 -16.03 -19.49 -9.44
CA GLY A 293 -15.91 -20.27 -10.68
C GLY A 293 -15.39 -19.41 -11.83
N THR A 294 -15.95 -18.21 -11.99
CA THR A 294 -15.56 -17.26 -13.04
C THR A 294 -14.12 -16.76 -12.83
N LEU A 295 -13.71 -16.60 -11.57
CA LEU A 295 -12.37 -16.12 -11.20
C LEU A 295 -11.30 -17.19 -11.40
N VAL A 296 -11.42 -18.34 -10.71
CA VAL A 296 -10.36 -19.37 -10.63
C VAL A 296 -10.86 -20.80 -10.83
N GLY A 297 -12.14 -21.05 -11.11
CA GLY A 297 -12.66 -22.42 -11.22
C GLY A 297 -11.88 -23.27 -12.22
N GLU A 298 -11.59 -24.52 -11.88
CA GLU A 298 -10.90 -25.46 -12.78
C GLU A 298 -11.59 -26.81 -12.70
N ALA A 299 -12.23 -27.24 -13.78
CA ALA A 299 -12.94 -28.50 -13.84
C ALA A 299 -11.97 -29.68 -13.73
N LEU A 300 -12.18 -30.51 -12.71
CA LEU A 300 -11.43 -31.74 -12.51
C LEU A 300 -12.19 -32.92 -13.17
N GLU A 301 -11.47 -33.78 -13.89
CA GLU A 301 -11.95 -35.06 -14.46
C GLU A 301 -12.94 -35.02 -15.64
N ASP A 302 -13.31 -33.85 -16.16
CA ASP A 302 -14.17 -33.74 -17.36
C ASP A 302 -13.70 -32.65 -18.34
N ALA A 303 -13.11 -33.08 -19.46
CA ALA A 303 -12.63 -32.19 -20.51
C ALA A 303 -13.76 -31.35 -21.15
N THR A 304 -15.01 -31.82 -21.09
CA THR A 304 -16.17 -31.09 -21.63
C THR A 304 -16.51 -29.83 -20.83
N LEU A 305 -16.04 -29.74 -19.59
CA LEU A 305 -16.26 -28.59 -18.70
C LEU A 305 -15.16 -27.53 -18.80
N THR A 306 -14.02 -27.85 -19.42
CA THR A 306 -12.91 -26.89 -19.59
C THR A 306 -13.29 -25.58 -20.28
N PRO A 307 -14.31 -25.50 -21.17
CA PRO A 307 -14.80 -24.22 -21.70
C PRO A 307 -15.40 -23.26 -20.65
N TYR A 308 -15.67 -23.75 -19.45
CA TYR A 308 -16.24 -23.01 -18.33
C TYR A 308 -15.24 -22.79 -17.19
N ASP A 309 -13.98 -23.14 -17.41
CA ASP A 309 -12.91 -22.80 -16.47
C ASP A 309 -12.82 -21.28 -16.29
N GLY A 310 -12.47 -20.86 -15.07
CA GLY A 310 -12.32 -19.47 -14.71
C GLY A 310 -11.17 -18.80 -15.47
N MET A 311 -11.20 -17.47 -15.50
CA MET A 311 -10.19 -16.68 -16.22
C MET A 311 -8.77 -16.92 -15.72
N ALA A 312 -8.59 -17.12 -14.41
CA ALA A 312 -7.33 -17.51 -13.79
C ALA A 312 -7.42 -18.94 -13.21
N TYR A 313 -7.89 -19.91 -14.01
CA TYR A 313 -8.12 -21.30 -13.58
C TYR A 313 -6.91 -22.04 -13.00
N LYS A 314 -5.68 -21.55 -13.17
CA LYS A 314 -4.47 -22.11 -12.53
C LYS A 314 -4.10 -21.44 -11.19
N ALA A 315 -4.72 -20.32 -10.85
CA ALA A 315 -4.51 -19.62 -9.57
C ALA A 315 -5.26 -20.30 -8.42
N ARG A 316 -4.95 -19.94 -7.17
CA ARG A 316 -5.61 -20.44 -5.96
C ARG A 316 -6.31 -19.31 -5.22
N LEU A 317 -7.39 -19.66 -4.53
CA LEU A 317 -8.31 -18.74 -3.88
C LEU A 317 -7.97 -18.54 -2.41
N VAL A 318 -7.88 -17.28 -1.98
CA VAL A 318 -7.95 -16.88 -0.58
C VAL A 318 -9.35 -16.33 -0.36
N PHE A 319 -10.24 -17.16 0.19
CA PHE A 319 -11.65 -16.84 0.29
C PHE A 319 -12.01 -16.29 1.67
N PHE A 320 -12.82 -15.22 1.69
CA PHE A 320 -13.37 -14.62 2.90
C PHE A 320 -14.89 -14.64 2.82
N ASP A 321 -15.50 -15.55 3.54
CA ASP A 321 -16.94 -15.78 3.54
C ASP A 321 -17.68 -14.73 4.36
N ILE A 322 -18.50 -13.93 3.69
CA ILE A 322 -19.37 -12.93 4.29
C ILE A 322 -20.85 -13.30 4.11
N GLY A 323 -21.18 -14.46 3.55
CA GLY A 323 -22.54 -14.93 3.38
C GLY A 323 -23.11 -15.49 4.67
N LYS A 324 -24.38 -15.17 4.94
CA LYS A 324 -25.11 -15.76 6.06
C LYS A 324 -26.48 -16.23 5.63
N GLY A 325 -26.76 -17.50 5.91
CA GLY A 325 -28.05 -18.13 5.64
C GLY A 325 -28.28 -18.45 4.17
N ALA A 326 -29.51 -18.87 3.84
CA ALA A 326 -29.86 -19.42 2.54
C ALA A 326 -31.21 -18.89 2.02
N GLY A 327 -31.40 -18.92 0.70
CA GLY A 327 -32.63 -18.58 -0.02
C GLY A 327 -33.03 -17.13 0.21
N GLY A 328 -34.32 -16.90 0.47
CA GLY A 328 -34.84 -15.55 0.77
C GLY A 328 -34.30 -14.92 2.07
N ASN A 329 -33.56 -15.67 2.88
CA ASN A 329 -32.94 -15.18 4.13
C ASN A 329 -31.44 -14.89 3.98
N ALA A 330 -30.84 -15.15 2.81
CA ALA A 330 -29.43 -14.89 2.56
C ALA A 330 -29.09 -13.40 2.72
N ARG A 331 -28.05 -13.09 3.49
CA ARG A 331 -27.57 -11.72 3.73
C ARG A 331 -26.04 -11.69 3.74
N LEU A 332 -25.47 -10.52 3.50
CA LEU A 332 -24.03 -10.31 3.74
C LEU A 332 -23.80 -9.78 5.16
N SER A 333 -22.84 -10.37 5.85
CA SER A 333 -22.35 -9.94 7.15
C SER A 333 -20.86 -9.61 7.03
N THR A 334 -20.54 -8.33 7.02
CA THR A 334 -19.16 -7.84 6.94
C THR A 334 -18.60 -7.54 8.34
N PRO A 335 -17.28 -7.58 8.51
CA PRO A 335 -16.63 -7.04 9.70
C PRO A 335 -16.90 -5.54 9.84
N ARG A 336 -16.96 -5.06 11.09
CA ARG A 336 -17.14 -3.63 11.42
C ARG A 336 -16.16 -2.72 10.70
N ARG A 337 -14.93 -3.20 10.49
CA ARG A 337 -13.92 -2.53 9.67
C ARG A 337 -13.79 -3.33 8.39
N ILE A 338 -14.29 -2.78 7.28
CA ILE A 338 -14.24 -3.46 5.97
C ILE A 338 -12.81 -3.83 5.55
N VAL A 339 -11.82 -3.04 5.97
CA VAL A 339 -10.39 -3.30 5.74
C VAL A 339 -9.91 -4.64 6.34
N THR A 340 -10.60 -5.21 7.33
CA THR A 340 -10.27 -6.53 7.87
C THR A 340 -10.33 -7.61 6.80
N ILE A 341 -11.30 -7.54 5.87
CA ILE A 341 -11.43 -8.48 4.76
C ILE A 341 -10.17 -8.44 3.90
N VAL A 342 -9.82 -7.23 3.44
CA VAL A 342 -8.71 -7.02 2.51
C VAL A 342 -7.36 -7.33 3.17
N ASN A 343 -7.17 -6.92 4.43
CA ASN A 343 -5.97 -7.21 5.19
C ASN A 343 -5.78 -8.72 5.39
N THR A 344 -6.86 -9.45 5.66
CA THR A 344 -6.80 -10.92 5.81
C THR A 344 -6.31 -11.57 4.53
N VAL A 345 -6.90 -11.19 3.39
CA VAL A 345 -6.50 -11.69 2.07
C VAL A 345 -5.05 -11.32 1.75
N TYR A 346 -4.69 -10.06 1.96
CA TYR A 346 -3.37 -9.52 1.68
C TYR A 346 -2.26 -10.22 2.47
N SER A 347 -2.50 -10.47 3.76
CA SER A 347 -1.56 -11.14 4.66
C SER A 347 -1.20 -12.56 4.23
N GLN A 348 -2.03 -13.21 3.41
CA GLN A 348 -1.75 -14.54 2.87
C GLN A 348 -0.87 -14.51 1.63
N GLY A 349 -0.56 -13.33 1.08
CA GLY A 349 0.23 -13.18 -0.14
C GLY A 349 -0.61 -12.88 -1.40
N ALA A 350 -1.94 -12.79 -1.28
CA ALA A 350 -2.78 -12.35 -2.40
C ALA A 350 -2.64 -10.84 -2.59
N ARG A 351 -2.29 -10.40 -3.80
CA ARG A 351 -2.14 -8.97 -4.15
C ARG A 351 -3.34 -8.38 -4.86
N ILE A 352 -4.25 -9.23 -5.31
CA ILE A 352 -5.47 -8.82 -6.00
C ILE A 352 -6.67 -9.36 -5.22
N HIS A 353 -7.66 -8.50 -4.96
CA HIS A 353 -8.90 -8.86 -4.29
C HIS A 353 -10.11 -8.55 -5.15
N SER A 354 -10.96 -9.54 -5.36
CA SER A 354 -12.25 -9.40 -6.05
C SER A 354 -13.39 -9.29 -5.04
N ALA A 355 -14.28 -8.31 -5.20
CA ALA A 355 -15.42 -8.09 -4.32
C ALA A 355 -16.70 -7.80 -5.13
N SER A 356 -17.55 -8.81 -5.28
CA SER A 356 -18.79 -8.75 -6.06
C SER A 356 -20.01 -8.37 -5.20
N TRP A 357 -19.85 -7.36 -4.36
CA TRP A 357 -20.86 -6.86 -3.42
C TRP A 357 -20.64 -5.37 -3.16
N GLY A 358 -21.66 -4.71 -2.61
CA GLY A 358 -21.59 -3.31 -2.25
C GLY A 358 -22.87 -2.84 -1.58
N ALA A 359 -22.93 -1.56 -1.24
CA ALA A 359 -24.11 -0.91 -0.72
C ALA A 359 -24.43 0.30 -1.59
N PHE A 360 -25.72 0.52 -1.87
CA PHE A 360 -26.15 1.70 -2.61
C PHE A 360 -25.81 2.98 -1.82
N SER A 361 -24.78 3.69 -2.27
CA SER A 361 -24.36 4.96 -1.70
C SER A 361 -23.48 5.70 -2.69
N SER A 362 -23.94 6.85 -3.15
CA SER A 362 -23.16 7.73 -4.05
C SER A 362 -22.02 8.45 -3.31
N ALA A 363 -22.09 8.52 -1.98
CA ALA A 363 -21.19 9.27 -1.11
C ALA A 363 -19.89 8.52 -0.80
N TYR A 364 -18.78 9.25 -0.68
CA TYR A 364 -17.51 8.70 -0.22
C TYR A 364 -17.58 8.37 1.28
N THR A 365 -17.75 7.09 1.60
CA THR A 365 -18.03 6.63 2.98
C THR A 365 -16.76 6.40 3.79
N THR A 366 -16.90 6.18 5.11
CA THR A 366 -15.80 5.74 5.98
C THR A 366 -15.19 4.43 5.50
N ASP A 367 -16.02 3.50 5.03
CA ASP A 367 -15.58 2.23 4.48
C ASP A 367 -14.77 2.46 3.19
N THR A 368 -15.27 3.29 2.26
CA THR A 368 -14.54 3.71 1.06
C THR A 368 -13.19 4.34 1.41
N ALA A 369 -13.18 5.27 2.37
CA ALA A 369 -11.96 5.95 2.81
C ALA A 369 -10.94 4.98 3.43
N SER A 370 -11.42 3.98 4.18
CA SER A 370 -10.56 2.96 4.78
C SER A 370 -9.93 2.04 3.74
N ILE A 371 -10.66 1.72 2.66
CA ILE A 371 -10.16 0.94 1.54
C ILE A 371 -9.14 1.74 0.73
N ASP A 372 -9.45 3.01 0.40
CA ASP A 372 -8.51 3.88 -0.30
C ASP A 372 -7.22 4.07 0.52
N SER A 373 -7.34 4.23 1.84
CA SER A 373 -6.20 4.26 2.77
C SER A 373 -5.38 2.97 2.72
N PHE A 374 -6.05 1.81 2.71
CA PHE A 374 -5.37 0.52 2.64
C PHE A 374 -4.55 0.39 1.34
N VAL A 375 -5.14 0.71 0.18
CA VAL A 375 -4.42 0.67 -1.11
C VAL A 375 -3.31 1.71 -1.19
N TYR A 376 -3.50 2.89 -0.58
CA TYR A 376 -2.46 3.92 -0.52
C TYR A 376 -1.21 3.46 0.26
N PHE A 377 -1.39 2.80 1.39
CA PHE A 377 -0.28 2.26 2.19
C PHE A 377 0.24 0.90 1.71
N HIS A 378 -0.47 0.26 0.78
CA HIS A 378 -0.07 -0.99 0.14
C HIS A 378 -0.10 -0.83 -1.38
N PRO A 379 0.83 -0.06 -1.99
CA PRO A 379 0.85 0.22 -3.42
C PRO A 379 0.88 -1.01 -4.32
N ASP A 380 1.19 -2.22 -3.86
CA ASP A 380 1.09 -3.46 -4.65
C ASP A 380 -0.28 -4.18 -4.52
N CYS A 381 -1.20 -3.67 -3.70
CA CYS A 381 -2.54 -4.24 -3.46
C CYS A 381 -3.60 -3.63 -4.39
N PHE A 382 -4.16 -4.45 -5.28
CA PHE A 382 -5.17 -4.03 -6.24
C PHE A 382 -6.56 -4.62 -5.93
N ILE A 383 -7.56 -3.76 -5.75
CA ILE A 383 -8.91 -4.18 -5.33
C ILE A 383 -9.94 -3.83 -6.40
N VAL A 384 -10.77 -4.81 -6.74
CA VAL A 384 -11.80 -4.71 -7.78
C VAL A 384 -13.18 -4.88 -7.14
N PHE A 385 -14.05 -3.88 -7.31
CA PHE A 385 -15.43 -3.91 -6.80
C PHE A 385 -16.46 -3.90 -7.94
N ALA A 386 -17.57 -4.59 -7.75
CA ALA A 386 -18.75 -4.45 -8.61
C ALA A 386 -19.34 -3.04 -8.50
N ALA A 387 -19.69 -2.42 -9.63
CA ALA A 387 -20.28 -1.07 -9.63
C ALA A 387 -21.70 -1.03 -9.04
N GLY A 388 -22.44 -2.15 -9.10
CA GLY A 388 -23.84 -2.27 -8.67
C GLY A 388 -24.80 -2.54 -9.84
N ASN A 389 -26.02 -2.99 -9.53
CA ASN A 389 -27.03 -3.41 -10.53
C ASN A 389 -28.30 -2.52 -10.54
N GLU A 390 -28.17 -1.26 -10.15
CA GLU A 390 -29.28 -0.29 -10.09
C GLU A 390 -29.09 0.89 -11.06
N GLY A 391 -28.43 0.66 -12.20
CA GLY A 391 -28.17 1.67 -13.22
C GLY A 391 -29.42 2.35 -13.79
N GLU A 392 -30.57 1.70 -13.71
CA GLU A 392 -31.88 2.26 -14.07
C GLU A 392 -32.30 3.43 -13.16
N LYS A 393 -31.72 3.54 -11.95
CA LYS A 393 -31.89 4.73 -11.08
C LYS A 393 -31.20 5.97 -11.63
N GLY A 394 -30.36 5.82 -12.66
CA GLY A 394 -29.70 6.93 -13.34
C GLY A 394 -28.33 7.28 -12.76
N ALA A 395 -27.92 8.53 -12.98
CA ALA A 395 -26.61 9.03 -12.59
C ALA A 395 -26.43 9.01 -11.06
N GLY A 396 -25.23 8.70 -10.58
CA GLY A 396 -24.96 8.59 -9.14
C GLY A 396 -25.35 7.25 -8.51
N SER A 397 -25.59 6.21 -9.31
CA SER A 397 -26.05 4.90 -8.83
C SER A 397 -24.91 3.97 -8.35
N ILE A 398 -23.65 4.39 -8.48
CA ILE A 398 -22.46 3.59 -8.11
C ILE A 398 -22.51 3.21 -6.62
N TYR A 399 -22.21 1.95 -6.32
CA TYR A 399 -22.18 1.43 -4.96
C TYR A 399 -20.91 1.87 -4.22
N SER A 400 -21.00 1.96 -2.89
CA SER A 400 -19.85 1.95 -1.99
C SER A 400 -19.48 0.51 -1.66
N PRO A 401 -18.18 0.12 -1.64
CA PRO A 401 -16.98 0.97 -1.78
C PRO A 401 -16.48 1.18 -3.23
N ALA A 402 -17.20 0.74 -4.26
CA ALA A 402 -16.78 0.88 -5.67
C ALA A 402 -16.54 2.35 -6.09
N ASN A 403 -17.19 3.29 -5.42
CA ASN A 403 -16.98 4.72 -5.59
C ASN A 403 -15.62 5.24 -5.05
N GLY A 404 -14.74 4.40 -4.48
CA GLY A 404 -13.39 4.80 -4.05
C GLY A 404 -12.47 5.23 -5.19
N LYS A 405 -11.43 6.01 -4.87
CA LYS A 405 -10.45 6.52 -5.85
C LYS A 405 -9.47 5.44 -6.28
N ASN A 406 -9.01 4.63 -5.33
CA ASN A 406 -7.88 3.71 -5.51
C ASN A 406 -8.32 2.30 -5.89
N VAL A 407 -9.61 2.00 -5.81
CA VAL A 407 -10.20 0.75 -6.30
C VAL A 407 -10.58 0.85 -7.77
N LEU A 408 -10.73 -0.31 -8.43
CA LEU A 408 -11.31 -0.40 -9.77
C LEU A 408 -12.77 -0.87 -9.68
N ALA A 409 -13.70 -0.02 -10.09
CA ALA A 409 -15.13 -0.30 -10.19
C ALA A 409 -15.46 -0.86 -11.57
N VAL A 410 -16.18 -1.99 -11.59
CA VAL A 410 -16.52 -2.71 -12.82
C VAL A 410 -18.01 -2.66 -13.09
N GLY A 411 -18.38 -2.09 -14.25
CA GLY A 411 -19.72 -2.21 -14.81
C GLY A 411 -19.86 -3.37 -15.80
N SER A 412 -21.06 -3.56 -16.34
CA SER A 412 -21.39 -4.71 -17.20
C SER A 412 -21.71 -4.33 -18.64
N THR A 413 -21.17 -5.12 -19.57
CA THR A 413 -21.65 -5.24 -20.96
C THR A 413 -22.33 -6.57 -21.20
N TYR A 414 -22.97 -6.70 -22.35
CA TYR A 414 -23.40 -7.98 -22.89
C TYR A 414 -22.21 -8.87 -23.27
N ASN A 415 -22.40 -10.19 -23.19
CA ASN A 415 -21.39 -11.20 -23.56
C ASN A 415 -21.48 -11.62 -25.04
N ALA A 416 -22.63 -11.43 -25.69
CA ALA A 416 -22.83 -11.86 -27.09
C ALA A 416 -22.01 -11.01 -28.08
N ASP A 417 -21.35 -11.63 -29.06
CA ASP A 417 -20.36 -10.96 -29.93
C ASP A 417 -20.93 -9.74 -30.66
N SER A 418 -22.19 -9.82 -31.13
CA SER A 418 -22.90 -8.73 -31.81
C SER A 418 -23.23 -7.55 -30.89
N TYR A 419 -23.18 -7.76 -29.58
CA TYR A 419 -23.55 -6.81 -28.54
C TYR A 419 -22.46 -6.64 -27.49
N ARG A 420 -21.24 -7.13 -27.77
CA ARG A 420 -20.14 -7.11 -26.79
C ARG A 420 -19.79 -5.69 -26.36
N ASP A 421 -20.04 -4.73 -27.25
CA ASP A 421 -19.84 -3.29 -27.05
C ASP A 421 -21.10 -2.59 -26.52
N VAL A 422 -22.14 -3.32 -26.11
CA VAL A 422 -23.37 -2.76 -25.55
C VAL A 422 -23.31 -2.85 -24.02
N ARG A 423 -23.42 -1.69 -23.36
CA ARG A 423 -23.57 -1.60 -21.90
C ARG A 423 -24.93 -2.15 -21.47
N ALA A 424 -24.97 -2.90 -20.37
CA ALA A 424 -26.22 -3.35 -19.76
C ALA A 424 -26.90 -2.24 -18.93
N SER A 425 -28.22 -2.09 -19.04
CA SER A 425 -29.04 -1.04 -18.42
C SER A 425 -28.93 -1.03 -16.92
N PHE A 426 -28.93 -2.21 -16.30
CA PHE A 426 -28.80 -2.40 -14.87
C PHE A 426 -27.44 -1.98 -14.33
N SER A 427 -26.39 -1.89 -15.16
CA SER A 427 -25.04 -1.56 -14.68
C SER A 427 -25.04 -0.16 -14.08
N CYS A 428 -24.74 -0.02 -12.79
CA CYS A 428 -24.66 1.30 -12.16
C CYS A 428 -23.72 2.24 -12.92
N GLN A 429 -24.07 3.53 -12.91
CA GLN A 429 -23.40 4.58 -13.67
C GLN A 429 -23.12 5.78 -12.76
N GLY A 430 -21.99 6.43 -13.02
CA GLY A 430 -21.59 7.63 -12.31
C GLY A 430 -22.36 8.88 -12.74
N PRO A 431 -21.82 10.07 -12.44
CA PRO A 431 -20.60 10.25 -11.66
C PRO A 431 -20.79 9.85 -10.19
N THR A 432 -19.72 9.80 -9.41
CA THR A 432 -19.83 9.77 -7.95
C THR A 432 -20.43 11.09 -7.41
N SER A 433 -20.75 11.17 -6.11
CA SER A 433 -21.27 12.41 -5.51
C SER A 433 -20.34 13.62 -5.66
N ASP A 434 -19.05 13.37 -5.87
CA ASP A 434 -17.99 14.36 -6.07
C ASP A 434 -17.54 14.50 -7.54
N ASN A 435 -18.38 14.08 -8.49
CA ASN A 435 -18.21 14.24 -9.94
C ASN A 435 -17.08 13.41 -10.60
N ARG A 436 -16.57 12.36 -9.95
CA ARG A 436 -15.60 11.44 -10.58
C ARG A 436 -16.27 10.49 -11.56
N ILE A 437 -15.51 10.11 -12.58
CA ILE A 437 -15.89 9.11 -13.59
C ILE A 437 -15.86 7.73 -12.92
N LYS A 438 -17.05 7.12 -12.78
CA LYS A 438 -17.26 5.73 -12.37
C LYS A 438 -18.41 5.11 -13.20
N PRO A 439 -18.44 3.78 -13.45
CA PRO A 439 -17.39 2.81 -13.13
C PRO A 439 -16.07 3.15 -13.85
N ASP A 440 -14.94 2.56 -13.46
CA ASP A 440 -13.69 2.81 -14.18
C ASP A 440 -13.70 2.07 -15.52
N LEU A 441 -14.26 0.85 -15.57
CA LEU A 441 -14.22 -0.02 -16.74
C LEU A 441 -15.49 -0.88 -16.81
N LEU A 442 -15.81 -1.38 -18.00
CA LEU A 442 -16.83 -2.39 -18.21
C LEU A 442 -16.21 -3.73 -18.60
N ALA A 443 -16.85 -4.84 -18.21
CA ALA A 443 -16.57 -6.17 -18.73
C ALA A 443 -17.89 -6.94 -18.90
N PRO A 444 -17.95 -8.09 -19.59
CA PRO A 444 -19.20 -8.81 -19.70
C PRO A 444 -19.75 -9.24 -18.37
N GLY A 445 -21.04 -9.04 -18.22
CA GLY A 445 -21.77 -9.45 -17.01
C GLY A 445 -23.13 -10.00 -17.31
N VAL A 446 -23.53 -10.15 -18.58
CA VAL A 446 -24.82 -10.70 -18.96
C VAL A 446 -24.66 -12.14 -19.43
N ALA A 447 -25.47 -13.05 -18.87
CA ALA A 447 -25.50 -14.46 -19.23
C ALA A 447 -24.14 -15.17 -19.16
N ILE A 448 -23.39 -14.94 -18.08
CA ILE A 448 -22.08 -15.57 -17.86
C ILE A 448 -22.29 -16.96 -17.28
N ASP A 449 -21.87 -17.99 -18.03
CA ASP A 449 -21.85 -19.38 -17.57
C ASP A 449 -20.70 -19.63 -16.60
N SER A 450 -20.99 -20.16 -15.42
CA SER A 450 -19.95 -20.56 -14.46
C SER A 450 -20.44 -21.65 -13.49
N ALA A 451 -19.57 -22.05 -12.57
CA ALA A 451 -19.82 -23.08 -11.57
C ALA A 451 -21.13 -22.83 -10.80
N ALA A 452 -21.94 -23.87 -10.65
CA ALA A 452 -23.19 -23.82 -9.91
C ALA A 452 -23.09 -24.66 -8.63
N SER A 453 -23.43 -24.07 -7.49
CA SER A 453 -23.52 -24.80 -6.21
C SER A 453 -24.65 -25.83 -6.24
N SER A 454 -24.45 -26.96 -5.55
CA SER A 454 -25.53 -27.93 -5.32
C SER A 454 -26.45 -27.54 -4.16
N GLY A 455 -26.02 -26.60 -3.30
CA GLY A 455 -26.66 -26.27 -2.04
C GLY A 455 -26.60 -27.41 -1.01
N SER A 456 -25.69 -28.37 -1.19
CA SER A 456 -25.57 -29.57 -0.36
C SER A 456 -24.14 -30.11 -0.40
N GLU A 457 -23.87 -31.16 0.37
CA GLU A 457 -22.59 -31.89 0.29
C GLU A 457 -22.49 -32.81 -0.94
N ALA A 458 -23.51 -32.83 -1.81
CA ALA A 458 -23.50 -33.65 -3.01
C ALA A 458 -22.56 -33.06 -4.07
N ARG A 459 -21.71 -33.91 -4.64
CA ARG A 459 -20.85 -33.55 -5.77
C ARG A 459 -21.69 -33.07 -6.97
N THR A 460 -21.34 -31.91 -7.50
CA THR A 460 -22.01 -31.29 -8.66
C THR A 460 -20.99 -30.84 -9.70
N CYS A 461 -21.29 -31.08 -10.98
CA CYS A 461 -20.54 -30.47 -12.09
C CYS A 461 -21.40 -29.46 -12.86
N ARG A 462 -22.48 -28.96 -12.24
CA ARG A 462 -23.44 -28.07 -12.91
C ARG A 462 -22.79 -26.73 -13.24
N VAL A 463 -23.22 -26.18 -14.38
CA VAL A 463 -22.91 -24.84 -14.84
C VAL A 463 -24.22 -24.08 -14.96
N VAL A 464 -24.23 -22.80 -14.57
CA VAL A 464 -25.41 -21.93 -14.62
C VAL A 464 -25.04 -20.55 -15.14
N ALA A 465 -25.93 -19.96 -15.93
CA ALA A 465 -25.80 -18.58 -16.38
C ALA A 465 -26.30 -17.61 -15.31
N LYS A 466 -25.51 -16.57 -15.01
CA LYS A 466 -25.93 -15.43 -14.17
C LYS A 466 -25.63 -14.11 -14.85
N THR A 467 -26.37 -13.08 -14.46
CA THR A 467 -26.23 -11.72 -14.97
C THR A 467 -26.02 -10.72 -13.84
N GLY A 468 -25.03 -9.86 -13.92
CA GLY A 468 -24.77 -8.79 -12.97
C GLY A 468 -23.36 -8.23 -13.09
N THR A 469 -23.13 -7.05 -12.51
CA THR A 469 -21.77 -6.49 -12.32
C THR A 469 -20.90 -7.42 -11.49
N SER A 470 -21.52 -8.22 -10.62
CA SER A 470 -20.89 -9.33 -9.90
C SER A 470 -20.18 -10.36 -10.78
N MET A 471 -20.64 -10.60 -12.01
CA MET A 471 -20.00 -11.53 -12.96
C MET A 471 -18.88 -10.83 -13.76
N SER A 472 -18.97 -9.51 -13.93
CA SER A 472 -17.94 -8.70 -14.59
C SER A 472 -16.70 -8.49 -13.72
N THR A 473 -16.89 -8.25 -12.42
CA THR A 473 -15.81 -8.05 -11.44
C THR A 473 -14.75 -9.16 -11.43
N PRO A 474 -15.07 -10.46 -11.31
CA PRO A 474 -14.07 -11.52 -11.30
C PRO A 474 -13.31 -11.64 -12.63
N ILE A 475 -13.93 -11.29 -13.76
CA ILE A 475 -13.25 -11.28 -15.06
C ILE A 475 -12.13 -10.23 -15.07
N VAL A 476 -12.40 -9.04 -14.53
CA VAL A 476 -11.40 -7.96 -14.45
C VAL A 476 -10.33 -8.28 -13.39
N ALA A 477 -10.71 -8.82 -12.23
CA ALA A 477 -9.76 -9.22 -11.20
C ALA A 477 -8.79 -10.31 -11.68
N ALA A 478 -9.30 -11.34 -12.37
CA ALA A 478 -8.43 -12.35 -12.99
C ALA A 478 -7.54 -11.74 -14.09
N SER A 479 -8.07 -10.81 -14.89
CA SER A 479 -7.28 -10.10 -15.91
C SER A 479 -6.14 -9.29 -15.30
N ALA A 480 -6.38 -8.64 -14.16
CA ALA A 480 -5.34 -7.95 -13.40
C ALA A 480 -4.24 -8.93 -12.94
N LEU A 481 -4.60 -10.15 -12.53
CA LEU A 481 -3.64 -11.18 -12.11
C LEU A 481 -2.79 -11.67 -13.28
N LEU A 482 -3.40 -11.85 -14.45
CA LEU A 482 -2.69 -12.20 -15.68
C LEU A 482 -1.73 -11.09 -16.13
N LEU A 483 -2.14 -9.81 -16.01
CA LEU A 483 -1.27 -8.67 -16.30
C LEU A 483 -0.11 -8.57 -15.31
N SER A 484 -0.35 -8.75 -14.00
CA SER A 484 0.71 -8.79 -12.98
C SER A 484 1.70 -9.91 -13.29
N GLN A 485 1.22 -11.11 -13.63
CA GLN A 485 2.08 -12.21 -14.05
C GLN A 485 2.91 -11.86 -15.29
N TYR A 486 2.29 -11.27 -16.32
CA TYR A 486 2.98 -10.87 -17.56
C TYR A 486 4.16 -9.91 -17.27
N LEU A 487 3.97 -8.93 -16.38
CA LEU A 487 5.01 -7.98 -15.98
C LEU A 487 6.08 -8.64 -15.09
N GLU A 488 5.68 -9.46 -14.13
CA GLU A 488 6.61 -10.15 -13.21
C GLU A 488 7.42 -11.27 -13.87
N GLN A 489 6.96 -11.77 -15.02
CA GLN A 489 7.73 -12.67 -15.88
C GLN A 489 8.65 -11.93 -16.86
N GLY A 490 8.58 -10.59 -16.88
CA GLY A 490 9.45 -9.72 -17.65
C GLY A 490 9.18 -9.79 -19.16
N TYR A 491 7.93 -9.96 -19.56
CA TYR A 491 7.57 -9.89 -20.98
C TYR A 491 7.64 -8.46 -21.53
N TYR A 492 7.35 -7.45 -20.70
CA TYR A 492 7.53 -6.05 -21.05
C TYR A 492 8.92 -5.58 -20.58
N PRO A 493 9.68 -4.77 -21.37
CA PRO A 493 9.27 -4.11 -22.61
C PRO A 493 9.53 -4.92 -23.88
N SER A 494 10.33 -5.99 -23.81
CA SER A 494 10.87 -6.62 -25.02
C SER A 494 9.86 -7.48 -25.80
N GLY A 495 8.67 -7.73 -25.25
CA GLY A 495 7.66 -8.66 -25.75
C GLY A 495 8.06 -10.13 -25.60
N THR A 496 9.14 -10.41 -24.87
CA THR A 496 9.71 -11.75 -24.62
C THR A 496 10.15 -11.83 -23.16
N PRO A 497 9.99 -12.96 -22.46
CA PRO A 497 10.24 -13.01 -21.02
C PRO A 497 11.74 -12.89 -20.73
N ARG A 498 12.14 -11.85 -20.00
CA ARG A 498 13.51 -11.65 -19.51
C ARG A 498 13.50 -11.35 -18.02
N ALA A 499 14.36 -12.06 -17.28
CA ALA A 499 14.44 -11.87 -15.83
C ALA A 499 14.90 -10.46 -15.40
N GLU A 500 15.59 -9.72 -16.28
CA GLU A 500 16.02 -8.34 -16.04
C GLU A 500 14.90 -7.31 -16.26
N ASP A 501 13.89 -7.69 -17.04
CA ASP A 501 12.72 -6.87 -17.37
C ASP A 501 11.56 -7.11 -16.38
N ALA A 502 11.71 -8.09 -15.48
CA ALA A 502 10.68 -8.50 -14.52
C ALA A 502 10.56 -7.51 -13.35
N PHE A 503 9.34 -7.06 -13.06
CA PHE A 503 9.03 -6.22 -11.89
C PHE A 503 7.62 -6.50 -11.35
N VAL A 504 7.40 -6.21 -10.06
CA VAL A 504 6.07 -6.26 -9.44
C VAL A 504 5.38 -4.93 -9.70
N PRO A 505 4.23 -4.90 -10.40
CA PRO A 505 3.55 -3.65 -10.71
C PRO A 505 2.82 -3.07 -9.49
N ALA A 506 2.78 -1.75 -9.38
CA ALA A 506 1.87 -1.07 -8.47
C ALA A 506 0.39 -1.26 -8.89
N ALA A 507 -0.52 -1.09 -7.94
CA ALA A 507 -1.97 -1.08 -8.12
C ALA A 507 -2.39 0.01 -9.12
N SER A 508 -1.75 1.19 -9.09
CA SER A 508 -1.92 2.25 -10.09
C SER A 508 -1.50 1.78 -11.50
N THR A 509 -0.44 0.97 -11.62
CA THR A 509 0.02 0.42 -12.91
C THR A 509 -0.97 -0.60 -13.46
N LEU A 510 -1.49 -1.51 -12.63
CA LEU A 510 -2.55 -2.43 -13.03
C LEU A 510 -3.83 -1.69 -13.42
N LYS A 511 -4.24 -0.69 -12.63
CA LYS A 511 -5.38 0.17 -12.93
C LYS A 511 -5.19 0.91 -14.27
N ALA A 512 -4.02 1.51 -14.48
CA ALA A 512 -3.68 2.21 -15.71
C ALA A 512 -3.76 1.28 -16.93
N LEU A 513 -3.18 0.08 -16.88
CA LEU A 513 -3.25 -0.88 -17.98
C LEU A 513 -4.69 -1.32 -18.29
N LEU A 514 -5.48 -1.64 -17.26
CA LEU A 514 -6.87 -2.08 -17.44
C LEU A 514 -7.75 -0.97 -18.02
N VAL A 515 -7.66 0.25 -17.48
CA VAL A 515 -8.39 1.42 -17.97
C VAL A 515 -7.94 1.78 -19.39
N HIS A 516 -6.64 1.77 -19.66
CA HIS A 516 -6.07 2.06 -20.98
C HIS A 516 -6.55 1.09 -22.06
N SER A 517 -6.77 -0.17 -21.67
CA SER A 517 -7.27 -1.24 -22.54
C SER A 517 -8.70 -1.00 -23.04
N GLY A 518 -9.44 -0.12 -22.37
CA GLY A 518 -10.86 0.09 -22.59
C GLY A 518 -11.19 0.62 -23.99
N GLN A 519 -12.22 0.02 -24.57
CA GLN A 519 -12.79 0.34 -25.88
C GLN A 519 -14.17 1.00 -25.72
N PRO A 520 -14.51 2.02 -26.54
CA PRO A 520 -15.83 2.65 -26.48
C PRO A 520 -16.99 1.66 -26.64
N THR A 521 -18.12 1.99 -26.03
CA THR A 521 -19.34 1.19 -26.00
C THR A 521 -20.55 2.00 -26.43
N ARG A 522 -21.61 1.30 -26.81
CA ARG A 522 -22.94 1.81 -27.19
C ARG A 522 -23.95 1.60 -26.06
N GLU A 523 -25.02 2.40 -26.10
CA GLU A 523 -26.14 2.27 -25.17
C GLU A 523 -27.09 1.12 -25.57
N GLU A 524 -27.72 0.50 -24.57
CA GLU A 524 -28.63 -0.65 -24.79
C GLU A 524 -29.86 -0.32 -25.65
N SER A 525 -30.26 0.95 -25.73
CA SER A 525 -31.32 1.39 -26.63
C SER A 525 -31.07 0.98 -28.09
N ALA A 526 -29.81 0.76 -28.49
CA ALA A 526 -29.42 0.23 -29.79
C ALA A 526 -30.00 -1.17 -30.09
N LEU A 527 -30.30 -1.98 -29.06
CA LEU A 527 -30.90 -3.31 -29.22
C LEU A 527 -32.34 -3.27 -29.75
N PHE A 528 -33.04 -2.14 -29.58
CA PHE A 528 -34.45 -1.98 -29.91
C PHE A 528 -34.70 -1.17 -31.19
N GLY A 529 -33.67 -1.02 -32.04
CA GLY A 529 -33.79 -0.30 -33.31
C GLY A 529 -33.89 1.22 -33.17
N ALA A 530 -33.53 1.78 -32.00
CA ALA A 530 -33.25 3.20 -31.85
C ALA A 530 -31.92 3.56 -32.53
N GLU A 531 -31.70 4.84 -32.87
CA GLU A 531 -30.41 5.28 -33.42
C GLU A 531 -29.25 4.89 -32.49
N GLU A 532 -28.22 4.26 -33.04
CA GLU A 532 -27.01 3.91 -32.32
C GLU A 532 -26.34 5.19 -31.80
N THR A 533 -26.38 5.39 -30.49
CA THR A 533 -25.72 6.53 -29.85
C THR A 533 -24.44 6.02 -29.17
N GLU A 534 -23.28 6.38 -29.72
CA GLU A 534 -22.01 6.18 -29.03
C GLU A 534 -22.03 6.94 -27.70
N LEU A 535 -21.61 6.27 -26.63
CA LEU A 535 -21.51 6.91 -25.33
C LEU A 535 -20.30 7.84 -25.31
N ALA A 536 -20.40 8.97 -24.59
CA ALA A 536 -19.26 9.86 -24.33
C ALA A 536 -18.10 9.07 -23.72
N PHE A 537 -16.91 9.18 -24.31
CA PHE A 537 -15.73 8.39 -23.97
C PHE A 537 -14.50 9.28 -23.73
N PRO A 538 -13.83 9.15 -22.57
CA PRO A 538 -14.32 8.53 -21.33
C PRO A 538 -15.62 9.18 -20.83
N GLY A 539 -16.37 8.51 -19.96
CA GLY A 539 -17.61 9.11 -19.43
C GLY A 539 -18.37 8.26 -18.41
N ASN A 540 -19.29 8.89 -17.69
CA ASN A 540 -19.96 8.34 -16.51
C ASN A 540 -20.80 7.06 -16.72
N LYS A 541 -21.20 6.73 -17.95
CA LYS A 541 -21.94 5.48 -18.22
C LYS A 541 -21.02 4.28 -18.41
N GLN A 542 -19.90 4.48 -19.10
CA GLN A 542 -19.00 3.42 -19.55
C GLN A 542 -17.60 3.46 -18.93
N GLY A 543 -17.33 4.47 -18.08
CA GLY A 543 -15.99 4.75 -17.61
C GLY A 543 -15.04 5.00 -18.75
N PHE A 544 -13.96 4.24 -18.75
CA PHE A 544 -12.95 4.22 -19.80
C PHE A 544 -13.18 3.09 -20.81
N GLY A 545 -14.39 2.51 -20.86
CA GLY A 545 -14.85 1.58 -21.89
C GLY A 545 -14.88 0.12 -21.45
N ARG A 546 -15.11 -0.78 -22.41
CA ARG A 546 -15.03 -2.22 -22.20
C ARG A 546 -13.59 -2.72 -22.30
N MET A 547 -13.14 -3.49 -21.32
CA MET A 547 -11.81 -4.10 -21.26
C MET A 547 -11.46 -4.90 -22.53
N ASP A 548 -10.29 -4.64 -23.12
CA ASP A 548 -9.68 -5.48 -24.16
C ASP A 548 -8.16 -5.57 -23.96
N LEU A 549 -7.71 -6.67 -23.34
CA LEU A 549 -6.29 -6.85 -23.01
C LEU A 549 -5.36 -6.87 -24.23
N ASN A 550 -5.85 -7.13 -25.45
CA ASN A 550 -5.02 -7.06 -26.65
C ASN A 550 -4.48 -5.66 -26.90
N ALA A 551 -5.15 -4.62 -26.39
CA ALA A 551 -4.72 -3.24 -26.52
C ALA A 551 -3.53 -2.89 -25.61
N VAL A 552 -3.18 -3.73 -24.64
CA VAL A 552 -2.10 -3.46 -23.66
C VAL A 552 -1.10 -4.61 -23.48
N LEU A 553 -1.32 -5.76 -24.11
CA LEU A 553 -0.34 -6.84 -24.14
C LEU A 553 0.58 -6.70 -25.36
N TYR A 554 1.83 -6.34 -25.09
CA TYR A 554 2.83 -6.20 -26.12
C TYR A 554 3.56 -7.53 -26.36
N TRP A 555 3.47 -8.03 -27.59
CA TRP A 555 4.14 -9.24 -28.02
C TRP A 555 5.04 -8.91 -29.20
N ARG A 556 6.33 -9.27 -29.07
CA ARG A 556 7.33 -8.90 -30.07
C ARG A 556 6.97 -9.48 -31.44
N ASN A 557 6.94 -8.63 -32.47
CA ASN A 557 6.57 -8.98 -33.85
C ASN A 557 5.12 -9.47 -34.06
N GLU A 558 4.27 -9.42 -33.04
CA GLU A 558 2.84 -9.79 -33.15
C GLU A 558 1.93 -8.57 -32.93
N SER A 559 2.28 -7.68 -32.00
CA SER A 559 1.50 -6.47 -31.73
C SER A 559 1.74 -5.39 -32.79
N ALA A 560 0.66 -4.75 -33.25
CA ALA A 560 0.70 -3.64 -34.21
C ALA A 560 1.02 -2.27 -33.57
N PHE A 561 1.31 -2.26 -32.26
CA PHE A 561 1.60 -1.07 -31.47
C PHE A 561 2.81 -1.32 -30.57
N ASN A 562 3.42 -0.24 -30.10
CA ASN A 562 4.41 -0.21 -29.03
C ASN A 562 3.71 0.12 -27.71
N LEU A 563 4.23 -0.43 -26.62
CA LEU A 563 3.79 -0.16 -25.26
C LEU A 563 4.91 0.56 -24.51
N PHE A 564 4.56 1.57 -23.72
CA PHE A 564 5.46 2.24 -22.79
C PHE A 564 4.76 2.37 -21.43
N ILE A 565 5.42 1.88 -20.39
CA ILE A 565 4.97 1.91 -19.00
C ILE A 565 6.05 2.63 -18.19
N GLN A 566 5.63 3.62 -17.39
CA GLN A 566 6.49 4.36 -16.49
C GLN A 566 5.81 4.51 -15.13
N GLU A 567 6.43 3.97 -14.09
CA GLU A 567 6.13 4.33 -12.70
C GLU A 567 7.05 5.47 -12.28
N GLY A 568 6.50 6.54 -11.72
CA GLY A 568 7.25 7.71 -11.28
C GLY A 568 6.72 8.28 -9.97
N GLU A 569 7.38 9.31 -9.47
CA GLU A 569 7.02 10.01 -8.24
C GLU A 569 7.16 11.52 -8.47
N MET A 570 6.21 12.28 -7.94
CA MET A 570 6.25 13.74 -7.87
C MET A 570 6.40 14.17 -6.42
N ASP A 571 7.24 15.17 -6.18
CA ASP A 571 7.46 15.77 -4.85
C ASP A 571 7.70 17.28 -4.99
N ASP A 572 8.07 17.94 -3.89
CA ASP A 572 8.37 19.37 -3.90
C ASP A 572 9.58 19.77 -4.77
N HIS A 573 10.46 18.83 -5.10
CA HIS A 573 11.64 19.05 -5.93
C HIS A 573 11.38 18.74 -7.40
N VAL A 574 10.58 17.71 -7.69
CA VAL A 574 10.21 17.22 -9.01
C VAL A 574 8.70 17.44 -9.17
N ARG A 575 8.33 18.68 -9.51
CA ARG A 575 6.93 19.07 -9.74
C ARG A 575 6.47 18.92 -11.19
N ARG A 576 7.39 18.63 -12.12
CA ARG A 576 7.08 18.43 -13.53
C ARG A 576 8.09 17.48 -14.17
N VAL A 577 7.57 16.51 -14.92
CA VAL A 577 8.34 15.60 -15.76
C VAL A 577 7.83 15.75 -17.19
N SER A 578 8.73 16.02 -18.14
CA SER A 578 8.37 16.17 -19.54
C SER A 578 9.33 15.39 -20.42
N PHE A 579 8.81 14.72 -21.44
CA PHE A 579 9.59 14.03 -22.45
C PHE A 579 8.89 14.07 -23.80
N SER A 580 9.66 13.85 -24.87
CA SER A 580 9.14 13.87 -26.23
C SER A 580 9.07 12.47 -26.82
N LEU A 581 8.04 12.19 -27.61
CA LEU A 581 7.86 10.95 -28.35
C LEU A 581 7.64 11.26 -29.84
N LEU A 582 8.38 10.57 -30.69
CA LEU A 582 8.13 10.55 -32.13
C LEU A 582 7.09 9.47 -32.43
N VAL A 583 5.90 9.87 -32.87
CA VAL A 583 4.75 9.00 -33.09
C VAL A 583 4.34 8.98 -34.57
N SER A 584 3.85 7.84 -35.04
CA SER A 584 3.34 7.69 -36.41
C SER A 584 1.97 8.34 -36.54
N PRO A 585 1.73 9.11 -37.62
CA PRO A 585 0.43 9.74 -37.85
C PRO A 585 -0.64 8.75 -38.35
N LEU A 586 -0.28 7.48 -38.59
CA LEU A 586 -1.19 6.47 -39.14
C LEU A 586 -1.96 5.68 -38.08
N ALA A 587 -1.57 5.77 -36.81
CA ALA A 587 -2.17 5.02 -35.71
C ALA A 587 -2.58 5.97 -34.58
N GLU A 588 -3.58 5.57 -33.80
CA GLU A 588 -3.95 6.30 -32.57
C GLU A 588 -2.79 6.22 -31.56
N VAL A 589 -2.55 7.32 -30.86
CA VAL A 589 -1.72 7.34 -29.66
C VAL A 589 -2.62 7.57 -28.46
N LYS A 590 -2.60 6.64 -27.51
CA LYS A 590 -3.35 6.74 -26.25
C LYS A 590 -2.35 6.89 -25.11
N LEU A 591 -2.66 7.75 -24.14
CA LEU A 591 -1.91 7.96 -22.91
C LEU A 591 -2.89 7.87 -21.73
N THR A 592 -2.50 7.19 -20.66
CA THR A 592 -3.30 7.09 -19.44
C THR A 592 -2.40 7.23 -18.24
N LEU A 593 -2.66 8.26 -17.45
CA LEU A 593 -2.03 8.53 -16.16
C LEU A 593 -2.97 8.09 -15.05
N VAL A 594 -2.44 7.36 -14.05
CA VAL A 594 -3.18 6.95 -12.86
C VAL A 594 -2.29 7.13 -11.63
N TRP A 595 -2.86 7.59 -10.52
CA TRP A 595 -2.18 7.59 -9.22
C TRP A 595 -3.08 7.05 -8.12
N THR A 596 -2.44 6.47 -7.11
CA THR A 596 -3.10 6.06 -5.87
C THR A 596 -3.15 7.25 -4.93
N ASP A 597 -4.27 7.98 -4.93
CA ASP A 597 -4.45 9.23 -4.17
C ASP A 597 -4.63 8.93 -2.67
N PRO A 598 -4.03 9.67 -1.72
CA PRO A 598 -4.26 9.47 -0.29
C PRO A 598 -5.74 9.56 0.07
N PRO A 599 -6.19 8.87 1.15
CA PRO A 599 -7.58 8.87 1.55
C PRO A 599 -8.06 10.30 1.90
N ALA A 600 -9.21 10.70 1.36
CA ALA A 600 -9.81 11.98 1.72
C ALA A 600 -10.56 11.92 3.05
N SER A 601 -10.78 13.09 3.65
CA SER A 601 -11.78 13.23 4.70
C SER A 601 -13.17 12.97 4.13
N VAL A 602 -13.96 12.15 4.82
CA VAL A 602 -15.37 11.88 4.51
C VAL A 602 -16.28 13.11 4.64
N PHE A 603 -15.78 14.20 5.21
CA PHE A 603 -16.47 15.50 5.31
C PHE A 603 -16.08 16.47 4.19
N SER A 604 -15.12 16.10 3.33
CA SER A 604 -14.64 17.00 2.30
C SER A 604 -15.65 17.11 1.16
N SER A 605 -15.89 18.33 0.68
CA SER A 605 -16.66 18.57 -0.55
C SER A 605 -15.91 18.14 -1.82
N SER A 606 -14.59 17.89 -1.70
CA SER A 606 -13.76 17.35 -2.77
C SER A 606 -12.96 16.16 -2.24
N VAL A 607 -13.12 14.99 -2.88
CA VAL A 607 -12.42 13.77 -2.46
C VAL A 607 -11.00 13.73 -3.04
N MET A 608 -10.69 14.50 -4.09
CA MET A 608 -9.34 14.55 -4.66
C MET A 608 -8.39 15.32 -3.74
N VAL A 609 -7.34 14.66 -3.24
CA VAL A 609 -6.38 15.26 -2.32
C VAL A 609 -5.20 15.81 -3.11
N ASN A 610 -4.47 14.93 -3.79
CA ASN A 610 -3.39 15.28 -4.70
C ASN A 610 -3.91 15.38 -6.14
N ASP A 611 -3.46 16.41 -6.84
CA ASP A 611 -3.88 16.78 -8.18
C ASP A 611 -2.67 16.77 -9.11
N ILE A 612 -2.64 15.80 -10.03
CA ILE A 612 -1.58 15.61 -11.01
C ILE A 612 -2.19 15.73 -12.41
N ASP A 613 -1.58 16.58 -13.22
CA ASP A 613 -2.00 16.91 -14.58
C ASP A 613 -1.17 16.14 -15.62
N LEU A 614 -1.85 15.49 -16.55
CA LEU A 614 -1.34 15.00 -17.83
C LEU A 614 -1.68 16.00 -18.93
N GLU A 615 -0.64 16.52 -19.57
CA GLU A 615 -0.75 17.43 -20.71
C GLU A 615 0.05 16.87 -21.88
N VAL A 616 -0.52 16.93 -23.10
CA VAL A 616 0.22 16.54 -24.31
C VAL A 616 0.22 17.70 -25.29
N ALA A 617 1.40 18.15 -25.70
CA ALA A 617 1.58 19.18 -26.71
C ALA A 617 1.95 18.57 -28.06
N LEU A 618 1.28 19.02 -29.12
CA LEU A 618 1.60 18.73 -30.52
C LEU A 618 1.71 20.07 -31.25
N GLY A 619 2.96 20.50 -31.53
CA GLY A 619 3.22 21.87 -31.98
C GLY A 619 2.77 22.88 -30.93
N ASP A 620 1.95 23.85 -31.33
CA ASP A 620 1.36 24.86 -30.44
C ASP A 620 0.02 24.42 -29.81
N THR A 621 -0.48 23.23 -30.15
CA THR A 621 -1.77 22.73 -29.64
C THR A 621 -1.56 21.89 -28.39
N LEU A 622 -2.31 22.21 -27.32
CA LEU A 622 -2.29 21.48 -26.06
C LEU A 622 -3.57 20.64 -25.92
N PHE A 623 -3.38 19.37 -25.54
CA PHE A 623 -4.45 18.42 -25.29
C PHE A 623 -4.54 18.14 -23.79
N PHE A 624 -5.77 18.13 -23.28
CA PHE A 624 -6.11 17.86 -21.89
C PHE A 624 -6.84 16.52 -21.76
N PRO A 625 -6.79 15.90 -20.57
CA PRO A 625 -7.31 14.56 -20.38
C PRO A 625 -8.84 14.52 -20.32
N ASN A 626 -9.38 13.31 -20.46
CA ASN A 626 -10.79 12.97 -20.27
C ASN A 626 -11.75 13.76 -21.18
N ASN A 627 -11.26 14.15 -22.37
CA ASN A 627 -11.98 14.93 -23.37
C ASN A 627 -12.44 16.32 -22.86
N LEU A 628 -11.69 16.88 -21.91
CA LEU A 628 -11.88 18.23 -21.41
C LEU A 628 -11.09 19.26 -22.24
N SER A 629 -11.48 20.53 -22.14
CA SER A 629 -10.76 21.66 -22.73
C SER A 629 -9.77 22.32 -21.76
N GLU A 630 -9.73 21.82 -20.52
CA GLU A 630 -8.90 22.29 -19.42
C GLU A 630 -8.43 21.07 -18.61
N PRO A 631 -7.41 21.20 -17.74
CA PRO A 631 -6.94 20.07 -16.97
C PRO A 631 -8.01 19.49 -16.04
N ASP A 632 -7.96 18.18 -15.77
CA ASP A 632 -8.93 17.51 -14.91
C ASP A 632 -8.61 17.81 -13.43
N ARG A 633 -9.65 18.09 -12.64
CA ARG A 633 -9.54 18.46 -11.22
C ARG A 633 -10.27 17.49 -10.30
N THR A 634 -10.93 16.48 -10.86
CA THR A 634 -11.81 15.58 -10.14
C THR A 634 -11.31 14.16 -10.14
N ASN A 635 -10.64 13.70 -11.21
CA ASN A 635 -10.29 12.29 -11.40
C ASN A 635 -8.80 11.99 -11.11
N ASN A 636 -8.52 10.84 -10.48
CA ASN A 636 -7.16 10.28 -10.34
C ASN A 636 -6.76 9.35 -11.50
N VAL A 637 -7.51 9.45 -12.60
CA VAL A 637 -7.31 8.74 -13.86
C VAL A 637 -7.51 9.74 -14.97
N GLU A 638 -6.47 9.96 -15.75
CA GLU A 638 -6.45 10.94 -16.82
C GLU A 638 -6.05 10.27 -18.14
N MET A 639 -6.93 10.35 -19.15
CA MET A 639 -6.69 9.73 -20.46
C MET A 639 -6.68 10.77 -21.58
N ILE A 640 -5.64 10.74 -22.41
CA ILE A 640 -5.56 11.50 -23.67
C ILE A 640 -5.49 10.54 -24.84
N ARG A 641 -6.26 10.83 -25.90
CA ARG A 641 -6.24 10.09 -27.16
C ARG A 641 -5.99 11.05 -28.31
N LEU A 642 -4.95 10.78 -29.08
CA LEU A 642 -4.65 11.50 -30.32
C LEU A 642 -5.03 10.59 -31.49
N SER A 643 -6.10 10.95 -32.19
CA SER A 643 -6.55 10.19 -33.35
C SER A 643 -5.60 10.38 -34.55
N PRO A 644 -5.58 9.43 -35.50
CA PRO A 644 -4.82 9.59 -36.74
C PRO A 644 -5.14 10.91 -37.47
N THR A 645 -6.40 11.36 -37.44
CA THR A 645 -6.82 12.64 -38.04
C THR A 645 -6.13 13.84 -37.39
N VAL A 646 -5.99 13.85 -36.07
CA VAL A 646 -5.29 14.91 -35.33
C VAL A 646 -3.80 14.90 -35.64
N LEU A 647 -3.19 13.72 -35.68
CA LEU A 647 -1.76 13.58 -35.95
C LEU A 647 -1.41 13.94 -37.40
N GLN A 648 -2.24 13.54 -38.37
CA GLN A 648 -2.05 13.83 -39.80
C GLN A 648 -2.22 15.30 -40.16
N ALA A 649 -2.96 16.08 -39.34
CA ALA A 649 -3.05 17.52 -39.52
C ALA A 649 -1.69 18.22 -39.42
N ASN A 650 -0.71 17.58 -38.76
CA ASN A 650 0.66 18.06 -38.63
C ASN A 650 1.63 17.49 -39.69
N GLY A 651 1.12 16.77 -40.70
CA GLY A 651 1.90 16.19 -41.80
C GLY A 651 1.85 14.65 -41.86
N THR A 652 2.51 14.09 -42.87
CA THR A 652 2.58 12.63 -43.10
C THR A 652 3.82 11.96 -42.51
N GLU A 653 4.74 12.75 -41.96
CA GLU A 653 5.95 12.27 -41.27
C GLU A 653 5.65 11.98 -39.79
N MET A 654 6.58 11.32 -39.10
CA MET A 654 6.47 11.07 -37.66
C MET A 654 6.27 12.41 -36.92
N ALA A 655 5.19 12.51 -36.14
CA ALA A 655 4.88 13.70 -35.36
C ALA A 655 5.63 13.66 -34.02
N ASN A 656 6.19 14.79 -33.60
CA ASN A 656 6.80 14.91 -32.28
C ASN A 656 5.76 15.43 -31.28
N ILE A 657 5.40 14.61 -30.29
CA ILE A 657 4.55 15.01 -29.17
C ILE A 657 5.40 15.23 -27.92
N THR A 658 5.05 16.23 -27.11
CA THR A 658 5.66 16.43 -25.80
C THR A 658 4.65 16.06 -24.72
N VAL A 659 4.96 15.00 -23.98
CA VAL A 659 4.17 14.53 -22.83
C VAL A 659 4.69 15.24 -21.59
N SER A 660 3.80 15.85 -20.82
CA SER A 660 4.13 16.50 -19.55
C SER A 660 3.21 15.99 -18.45
N ILE A 661 3.82 15.59 -17.34
CA ILE A 661 3.13 15.26 -16.10
C ILE A 661 3.52 16.33 -15.09
N ARG A 662 2.53 16.94 -14.42
CA ARG A 662 2.77 18.05 -13.51
C ARG A 662 2.00 17.86 -12.20
N ALA A 663 2.68 18.03 -11.08
CA ALA A 663 2.02 18.22 -9.81
C ALA A 663 1.36 19.61 -9.75
N HIS A 664 0.03 19.66 -9.86
CA HIS A 664 -0.74 20.89 -9.69
C HIS A 664 -0.83 21.25 -8.21
N ARG A 665 -1.25 20.28 -7.40
CA ARG A 665 -1.37 20.37 -5.93
C ARG A 665 -0.94 19.06 -5.30
N LEU A 666 0.01 19.11 -4.39
CA LEU A 666 0.38 17.99 -3.53
C LEU A 666 0.15 18.41 -2.08
N GLU A 667 -0.76 17.72 -1.40
CA GLU A 667 -1.00 17.87 0.04
C GLU A 667 -0.17 16.85 0.86
N THR A 668 0.39 15.84 0.19
CA THR A 668 1.39 14.92 0.75
C THR A 668 2.81 15.31 0.35
N GLN A 669 3.80 14.74 1.03
CA GLN A 669 5.23 14.98 0.72
C GLN A 669 5.60 14.57 -0.71
N SER A 670 5.01 13.47 -1.17
CA SER A 670 5.16 12.98 -2.52
C SER A 670 3.92 12.20 -2.96
N GLN A 671 3.80 11.98 -4.26
CA GLN A 671 2.76 11.18 -4.88
C GLN A 671 3.35 10.35 -6.02
N THR A 672 3.23 9.03 -5.92
CA THR A 672 3.60 8.11 -7.01
C THR A 672 2.51 8.05 -8.08
N TYR A 673 2.90 7.81 -9.31
CA TYR A 673 2.00 7.72 -10.46
C TYR A 673 2.47 6.64 -11.45
N SER A 674 1.55 6.19 -12.27
CA SER A 674 1.80 5.27 -13.38
C SER A 674 1.28 5.85 -14.68
N LEU A 675 2.14 5.91 -15.69
CA LEU A 675 1.81 6.30 -17.05
C LEU A 675 1.86 5.08 -17.97
N VAL A 676 0.81 4.88 -18.76
CA VAL A 676 0.75 3.88 -19.84
C VAL A 676 0.52 4.60 -21.15
N VAL A 677 1.35 4.30 -22.15
CA VAL A 677 1.24 4.84 -23.51
C VAL A 677 1.23 3.70 -24.52
N THR A 678 0.29 3.76 -25.47
CA THR A 678 0.27 2.89 -26.65
C THR A 678 0.18 3.72 -27.92
N GLY A 679 0.76 3.19 -28.99
CA GLY A 679 0.80 3.82 -30.29
C GLY A 679 1.93 3.23 -31.13
N VAL A 680 2.16 3.74 -32.33
CA VAL A 680 3.35 3.36 -33.12
C VAL A 680 4.36 4.48 -32.97
N PHE A 681 5.44 4.26 -32.23
CA PHE A 681 6.43 5.29 -31.94
C PHE A 681 7.87 4.77 -32.03
N ASP A 682 8.81 5.69 -32.25
CA ASP A 682 10.23 5.36 -32.33
C ASP A 682 10.70 4.82 -30.97
N THR A 683 11.17 3.57 -30.97
CA THR A 683 11.65 2.87 -29.76
C THR A 683 13.15 3.03 -29.55
N GLU A 684 13.91 3.50 -30.56
CA GLU A 684 15.36 3.71 -30.44
C GLU A 684 15.68 5.02 -29.70
N ASN A 685 14.77 6.01 -29.75
CA ASN A 685 14.85 7.29 -29.07
C ASN A 685 13.87 7.43 -27.89
N GLN A 686 13.47 6.33 -27.25
CA GLN A 686 12.81 6.45 -25.94
C GLN A 686 13.74 7.27 -25.02
N PRO A 687 13.23 8.18 -24.18
CA PRO A 687 14.06 8.78 -23.14
C PRO A 687 14.61 7.63 -22.30
N ILE A 688 15.87 7.26 -22.54
CA ILE A 688 16.60 6.28 -21.76
C ILE A 688 16.93 6.98 -20.43
N VAL A 689 15.91 7.17 -19.60
CA VAL A 689 16.06 7.55 -18.19
C VAL A 689 17.02 6.56 -17.51
N ASN A 690 17.07 5.31 -18.00
CA ASN A 690 17.96 4.25 -17.50
C ASN A 690 19.46 4.55 -17.60
N GLU A 691 19.96 5.19 -18.68
CA GLU A 691 21.41 5.47 -18.83
C GLU A 691 21.80 6.70 -18.00
N GLN A 692 20.97 7.74 -18.00
CA GLN A 692 21.22 8.96 -17.25
C GLN A 692 21.04 8.75 -15.73
N GLY A 693 20.03 7.98 -15.32
CA GLY A 693 19.81 7.58 -13.94
C GLY A 693 20.91 6.67 -13.41
N LYS A 694 21.33 5.66 -14.18
CA LYS A 694 22.45 4.79 -13.79
C LYS A 694 23.76 5.56 -13.66
N ARG A 695 24.05 6.46 -14.61
CA ARG A 695 25.20 7.36 -14.51
C ARG A 695 25.12 8.26 -13.27
N SER A 696 23.94 8.82 -12.98
CA SER A 696 23.74 9.66 -11.78
C SER A 696 24.01 8.89 -10.49
N VAL A 697 23.43 7.69 -10.33
CA VAL A 697 23.62 6.85 -9.14
C VAL A 697 25.09 6.44 -8.98
N ILE A 698 25.77 6.06 -10.07
CA ILE A 698 27.20 5.70 -10.03
C ILE A 698 28.06 6.92 -9.68
N ILE A 699 27.79 8.08 -10.28
CA ILE A 699 28.53 9.32 -10.01
C ILE A 699 28.35 9.73 -8.55
N ALA A 700 27.13 9.68 -8.02
CA ALA A 700 26.87 9.98 -6.62
C ALA A 700 27.59 9.01 -5.68
N PHE A 701 27.54 7.70 -5.96
CA PHE A 701 28.27 6.71 -5.17
C PHE A 701 29.78 6.97 -5.18
N LEU A 702 30.38 7.21 -6.35
CA LEU A 702 31.81 7.51 -6.49
C LEU A 702 32.21 8.85 -5.83
N TYR A 703 31.36 9.86 -5.96
CA TYR A 703 31.55 11.16 -5.32
C TYR A 703 31.52 11.05 -3.81
N ASN A 704 30.58 10.28 -3.26
CA ASN A 704 30.50 10.01 -1.82
C ASN A 704 31.70 9.19 -1.32
N CYS A 705 32.18 8.21 -2.10
CA CYS A 705 33.44 7.51 -1.81
C CYS A 705 34.65 8.47 -1.78
N ALA A 706 34.75 9.41 -2.72
CA ALA A 706 35.82 10.40 -2.70
C ALA A 706 35.68 11.39 -1.53
N SER A 707 34.46 11.78 -1.23
CA SER A 707 34.11 12.69 -0.13
C SER A 707 34.43 12.09 1.25
N PHE A 708 34.32 10.77 1.40
CA PHE A 708 34.77 10.04 2.59
C PHE A 708 36.25 10.32 2.90
N PHE A 709 37.14 10.17 1.92
CA PHE A 709 38.57 10.43 2.11
C PHE A 709 38.85 11.91 2.39
N PHE A 710 38.10 12.81 1.74
CA PHE A 710 38.22 14.24 2.00
C PHE A 710 37.79 14.60 3.42
N PHE A 711 36.68 14.04 3.91
CA PHE A 711 36.21 14.23 5.29
C PHE A 711 37.23 13.74 6.32
N MET A 712 37.84 12.57 6.12
CA MET A 712 38.90 12.09 7.01
C MET A 712 40.06 13.07 7.10
N TYR A 713 40.45 13.66 5.97
CA TYR A 713 41.53 14.65 5.91
C TYR A 713 41.14 15.97 6.59
N THR A 714 39.92 16.47 6.38
CA THR A 714 39.44 17.73 6.99
C THR A 714 39.24 17.58 8.49
N TRP A 715 38.68 16.46 8.96
CA TRP A 715 38.50 16.13 10.37
C TRP A 715 39.85 16.11 11.10
N SER A 716 40.79 15.32 10.59
CA SER A 716 42.16 15.26 11.08
C SER A 716 42.81 16.65 11.15
N THR A 717 42.70 17.44 10.08
CA THR A 717 43.29 18.78 10.02
C THR A 717 42.66 19.73 11.03
N PHE A 718 41.35 19.66 11.23
CA PHE A 718 40.61 20.47 12.19
C PHE A 718 41.03 20.16 13.62
N PHE A 719 41.14 18.88 13.99
CA PHE A 719 41.45 18.57 15.38
C PHE A 719 42.93 18.69 15.76
N ARG A 720 43.86 18.59 14.80
CA ARG A 720 45.28 18.95 15.02
C ARG A 720 45.46 20.40 15.51
N LEU A 721 44.45 21.26 15.36
CA LEU A 721 44.45 22.63 15.87
C LEU A 721 44.33 22.72 17.39
N PHE A 722 43.70 21.74 18.05
CA PHE A 722 43.57 21.73 19.50
C PHE A 722 44.91 21.40 20.20
N HIS A 723 45.78 20.65 19.54
CA HIS A 723 47.13 20.36 20.05
C HIS A 723 48.14 21.49 19.78
N ALA A 724 47.95 22.30 18.74
CA ALA A 724 48.82 23.42 18.40
C ALA A 724 48.05 24.54 17.68
N PHE A 725 47.39 25.40 18.45
CA PHE A 725 46.52 26.44 17.90
C PHE A 725 47.30 27.46 17.06
N SER A 726 46.81 27.68 15.84
CA SER A 726 47.27 28.74 14.94
C SER A 726 46.06 29.31 14.22
N PHE A 727 45.84 30.62 14.33
CA PHE A 727 44.69 31.30 13.72
C PHE A 727 44.57 31.03 12.21
N MET A 728 45.69 30.98 11.49
CA MET A 728 45.71 30.67 10.05
C MET A 728 45.30 29.22 9.76
N LYS A 729 45.71 28.26 10.59
CA LYS A 729 45.31 26.86 10.42
C LYS A 729 43.84 26.66 10.81
N PHE A 730 43.33 27.42 11.77
CA PHE A 730 41.92 27.43 12.16
C PHE A 730 41.01 27.95 11.03
N LEU A 731 41.38 29.07 10.42
CA LEU A 731 40.67 29.60 9.26
C LEU A 731 40.70 28.62 8.07
N TYR A 732 41.85 27.97 7.85
CA TYR A 732 42.01 26.95 6.80
C TYR A 732 41.13 25.71 7.03
N ALA A 733 41.04 25.22 8.27
CA ALA A 733 40.18 24.08 8.60
C ALA A 733 38.68 24.42 8.50
N LEU A 734 38.27 25.61 8.92
CA LEU A 734 36.90 26.11 8.71
C LEU A 734 36.56 26.23 7.23
N LEU A 735 37.48 26.73 6.41
CA LEU A 735 37.31 26.81 4.96
C LEU A 735 37.14 25.40 4.34
N LEU A 736 37.98 24.45 4.74
CA LEU A 736 37.89 23.06 4.25
C LEU A 736 36.56 22.40 4.64
N MET A 737 36.08 22.61 5.87
CA MET A 737 34.76 22.12 6.30
C MET A 737 33.62 22.80 5.57
N ALA A 738 33.69 24.12 5.34
CA ALA A 738 32.70 24.85 4.55
C ALA A 738 32.66 24.34 3.10
N VAL A 739 33.82 24.12 2.48
CA VAL A 739 33.93 23.54 1.14
C VAL A 739 33.32 22.13 1.11
N PHE A 740 33.61 21.29 2.11
CA PHE A 740 32.99 19.96 2.22
C PHE A 740 31.46 20.05 2.29
N VAL A 741 30.91 20.83 3.22
CA VAL A 741 29.45 20.96 3.40
C VAL A 741 28.77 21.55 2.17
N ILE A 742 29.37 22.57 1.55
CA ILE A 742 28.84 23.18 0.31
C ILE A 742 28.89 22.16 -0.83
N SER A 743 29.98 21.40 -0.96
CA SER A 743 30.11 20.38 -2.00
C SER A 743 29.08 19.25 -1.85
N GLN A 744 28.84 18.79 -0.61
CA GLN A 744 27.80 17.79 -0.30
C GLN A 744 26.41 18.31 -0.65
N LYS A 745 26.09 19.55 -0.23
CA LYS A 745 24.79 20.17 -0.51
C LYS A 745 24.58 20.42 -2.01
N LEU A 746 25.63 20.79 -2.73
CA LEU A 746 25.57 20.99 -4.18
C LEU A 746 25.37 19.66 -4.91
N ALA A 747 26.10 18.61 -4.54
CA ALA A 747 25.92 17.28 -5.10
C ALA A 747 24.50 16.76 -4.85
N TYR A 748 24.01 16.82 -3.61
CA TYR A 748 22.66 16.41 -3.24
C TYR A 748 21.56 17.09 -4.08
N ASN A 749 21.71 18.40 -4.32
CA ASN A 749 20.73 19.18 -5.09
C ASN A 749 20.76 18.87 -6.60
N LEU A 750 21.88 18.37 -7.13
CA LEU A 750 22.03 18.01 -8.55
C LEU A 750 21.65 16.55 -8.83
N GLU A 751 21.45 15.74 -7.81
CA GLU A 751 21.10 14.32 -7.90
C GLU A 751 19.59 14.08 -8.06
N ILE A 752 19.23 12.98 -8.73
CA ILE A 752 17.86 12.43 -8.81
C ILE A 752 17.45 11.77 -7.48
N ALA A 753 16.14 11.58 -7.25
CA ALA A 753 15.60 11.10 -5.97
C ALA A 753 16.24 9.78 -5.49
N GLU A 754 16.34 8.77 -6.35
CA GLU A 754 16.92 7.47 -6.01
C GLU A 754 18.43 7.57 -5.68
N SER A 755 19.13 8.55 -6.26
CA SER A 755 20.54 8.84 -5.95
C SER A 755 20.70 9.53 -4.59
N ARG A 756 19.76 10.42 -4.23
CA ARG A 756 19.75 11.11 -2.92
C ARG A 756 19.58 10.15 -1.76
N GLU A 757 18.78 9.09 -1.92
CA GLU A 757 18.65 8.07 -0.87
C GLU A 757 19.96 7.33 -0.63
N VAL A 758 20.65 6.93 -1.70
CA VAL A 758 21.96 6.29 -1.62
C VAL A 758 22.96 7.25 -0.97
N HIS A 759 22.94 8.53 -1.35
CA HIS A 759 23.76 9.58 -0.76
C HIS A 759 23.51 9.71 0.76
N ASN A 760 22.25 9.74 1.20
CA ASN A 760 21.89 9.84 2.61
C ASN A 760 22.37 8.62 3.41
N SER A 761 22.10 7.41 2.91
CA SER A 761 22.55 6.17 3.56
C SER A 761 24.08 6.05 3.58
N PHE A 762 24.76 6.58 2.57
CA PHE A 762 26.21 6.67 2.57
C PHE A 762 26.70 7.61 3.67
N ASN A 763 26.14 8.82 3.79
CA ASN A 763 26.49 9.77 4.85
C ASN A 763 26.23 9.20 6.26
N ILE A 764 25.16 8.42 6.43
CA ILE A 764 24.90 7.70 7.69
C ILE A 764 26.02 6.69 7.95
N LEU A 765 26.39 5.89 6.95
CA LEU A 765 27.50 4.93 7.09
C LEU A 765 28.82 5.64 7.45
N ILE A 766 29.13 6.77 6.81
CA ILE A 766 30.30 7.59 7.15
C ILE A 766 30.25 7.99 8.63
N CYS A 767 29.13 8.51 9.11
CA CYS A 767 28.99 8.90 10.51
C CYS A 767 29.16 7.70 11.47
N CYS A 768 28.55 6.57 11.16
CA CYS A 768 28.63 5.36 11.96
C CYS A 768 30.05 4.78 12.01
N GLU A 769 30.74 4.72 10.87
CA GLU A 769 32.07 4.15 10.76
C GLU A 769 33.16 5.12 11.27
N LEU A 770 33.15 6.38 10.83
CA LEU A 770 34.22 7.32 11.15
C LEU A 770 34.05 8.05 12.46
N VAL A 771 32.81 8.37 12.87
CA VAL A 771 32.61 9.12 14.11
C VAL A 771 32.39 8.15 15.25
N LEU A 772 31.37 7.31 15.16
CA LEU A 772 31.02 6.44 16.29
C LEU A 772 32.06 5.35 16.53
N ASN A 773 32.38 4.56 15.50
CA ASN A 773 33.26 3.40 15.67
C ASN A 773 34.73 3.79 15.94
N GLU A 774 35.25 4.86 15.34
CA GLU A 774 36.61 5.33 15.65
C GLU A 774 36.72 5.98 17.04
N ILE A 775 35.72 6.77 17.46
CA ILE A 775 35.69 7.30 18.84
C ILE A 775 35.59 6.16 19.85
N SER A 776 34.74 5.16 19.60
CA SER A 776 34.64 3.95 20.43
C SER A 776 35.99 3.21 20.53
N ARG A 777 36.69 3.04 19.40
CA ARG A 777 38.02 2.42 19.38
C ARG A 777 39.06 3.23 20.16
N ASN A 778 39.07 4.54 20.00
CA ASN A 778 39.98 5.42 20.73
C ASN A 778 39.67 5.43 22.23
N LEU A 779 38.39 5.42 22.59
CA LEU A 779 37.93 5.30 23.98
C LEU A 779 38.35 3.97 24.59
N ALA A 780 38.21 2.87 23.85
CA ALA A 780 38.69 1.55 24.28
C ALA A 780 40.21 1.60 24.53
N GLY A 781 40.98 2.27 23.66
CA GLY A 781 42.41 2.52 23.86
C GLY A 781 42.74 3.38 25.08
N TYR A 782 41.96 4.43 25.33
CA TYR A 782 42.11 5.29 26.52
C TYR A 782 41.84 4.53 27.82
N LEU A 783 40.84 3.65 27.81
CA LEU A 783 40.44 2.84 28.97
C LEU A 783 41.25 1.53 29.11
N HIS A 784 42.08 1.20 28.11
CA HIS A 784 42.82 -0.06 28.08
C HIS A 784 43.92 -0.11 29.14
N VAL A 785 43.93 -1.21 29.91
CA VAL A 785 44.99 -1.53 30.86
C VAL A 785 45.76 -2.76 30.36
N PRO A 786 47.09 -2.66 30.14
CA PRO A 786 47.90 -3.80 29.72
C PRO A 786 47.79 -4.96 30.72
N GLY A 787 47.33 -6.11 30.23
CA GLY A 787 47.12 -7.32 31.02
C GLY A 787 47.61 -8.57 30.29
N PRO A 788 47.75 -9.72 30.98
CA PRO A 788 48.10 -10.97 30.32
C PRO A 788 47.03 -11.33 29.28
N MET A 789 47.47 -11.94 28.18
CA MET A 789 46.57 -12.38 27.11
C MET A 789 45.54 -13.38 27.64
N LEU A 790 44.29 -13.24 27.21
CA LEU A 790 43.24 -14.18 27.56
C LEU A 790 43.49 -15.54 26.91
N LYS A 791 43.04 -16.60 27.58
CA LYS A 791 43.12 -17.95 27.01
C LYS A 791 42.08 -18.09 25.90
N ASP A 792 42.56 -18.29 24.67
CA ASP A 792 41.71 -18.36 23.47
C ASP A 792 42.01 -19.62 22.66
N ILE A 793 40.94 -20.25 22.16
CA ILE A 793 41.04 -21.52 21.43
C ILE A 793 41.82 -21.34 20.12
N GLY A 794 41.62 -20.22 19.42
CA GLY A 794 42.33 -19.87 18.21
C GLY A 794 43.83 -19.80 18.43
N PHE A 795 44.27 -19.10 19.48
CA PHE A 795 45.71 -19.04 19.83
C PHE A 795 46.28 -20.36 20.37
N MET A 796 45.44 -21.26 20.88
CA MET A 796 45.87 -22.62 21.25
C MET A 796 46.06 -23.54 20.04
N LEU A 797 45.31 -23.31 18.96
CA LEU A 797 45.32 -24.13 17.75
C LEU A 797 46.22 -23.56 16.64
N ILE A 798 46.38 -22.24 16.58
CA ILE A 798 47.09 -21.52 15.53
C ILE A 798 48.29 -20.80 16.17
N PRO A 799 49.52 -21.06 15.74
CA PRO A 799 50.69 -20.37 16.25
C PRO A 799 50.72 -18.90 15.80
N GLU A 800 51.30 -18.01 16.61
CA GLU A 800 51.46 -16.59 16.27
C GLU A 800 52.50 -16.39 15.16
N PHE A 801 52.16 -15.61 14.14
CA PHE A 801 53.07 -15.23 13.05
C PHE A 801 53.30 -13.71 12.98
N THR A 802 54.43 -13.29 12.39
CA THR A 802 54.88 -11.88 12.38
C THR A 802 55.07 -11.28 10.98
N SER A 803 54.58 -11.94 9.93
CA SER A 803 54.72 -11.45 8.55
C SER A 803 53.74 -10.32 8.22
N LYS A 804 54.26 -9.10 8.06
CA LYS A 804 53.49 -7.91 7.62
C LYS A 804 52.87 -8.08 6.22
N LEU A 805 53.46 -8.90 5.35
CA LEU A 805 52.90 -9.17 4.02
C LEU A 805 51.61 -10.00 4.14
N LEU A 806 51.65 -11.07 4.94
CA LEU A 806 50.50 -11.95 5.14
C LEU A 806 49.40 -11.28 5.97
N GLU A 807 49.76 -10.35 6.84
CA GLU A 807 48.82 -9.43 7.48
C GLU A 807 48.01 -8.63 6.45
N ARG A 808 48.68 -8.01 5.46
CA ARG A 808 48.01 -7.27 4.36
C ARG A 808 47.19 -8.17 3.44
N VAL A 809 47.59 -9.43 3.27
CA VAL A 809 46.79 -10.41 2.51
C VAL A 809 45.47 -10.69 3.23
N GLY A 810 45.49 -10.81 4.56
CA GLY A 810 44.28 -10.91 5.36
C GLY A 810 43.35 -9.70 5.16
N ASP A 811 43.90 -8.49 5.13
CA ASP A 811 43.13 -7.28 4.84
C ASP A 811 42.51 -7.32 3.44
N LEU A 812 43.31 -7.67 2.42
CA LEU A 812 42.84 -7.76 1.04
C LEU A 812 41.68 -8.76 0.88
N LEU A 813 41.73 -9.90 1.58
CA LEU A 813 40.64 -10.88 1.58
C LEU A 813 39.32 -10.28 2.12
N THR A 814 39.36 -9.30 3.01
CA THR A 814 38.12 -8.65 3.48
C THR A 814 37.49 -7.73 2.42
N PHE A 815 38.30 -7.16 1.51
CA PHE A 815 37.82 -6.24 0.47
C PHE A 815 37.30 -6.91 -0.80
N ILE A 816 37.75 -8.13 -1.12
CA ILE A 816 37.37 -8.83 -2.36
C ILE A 816 35.84 -9.01 -2.52
N PRO A 817 35.06 -9.41 -1.50
CA PRO A 817 33.60 -9.50 -1.62
C PRO A 817 32.96 -8.16 -2.01
N PHE A 818 33.47 -7.04 -1.49
CA PHE A 818 32.97 -5.72 -1.83
C PHE A 818 33.27 -5.34 -3.29
N LEU A 819 34.46 -5.70 -3.80
CA LEU A 819 34.80 -5.50 -5.21
C LEU A 819 33.88 -6.31 -6.14
N ILE A 820 33.60 -7.56 -5.78
CA ILE A 820 32.66 -8.41 -6.54
C ILE A 820 31.25 -7.82 -6.49
N MET A 821 30.83 -7.32 -5.32
CA MET A 821 29.55 -6.64 -5.14
C MET A 821 29.41 -5.42 -6.06
N ILE A 822 30.45 -4.57 -6.15
CA ILE A 822 30.49 -3.43 -7.07
C ILE A 822 30.36 -3.91 -8.54
N VAL A 823 31.09 -4.96 -8.93
CA VAL A 823 31.03 -5.49 -10.30
C VAL A 823 29.63 -6.04 -10.64
N LEU A 824 28.96 -6.68 -9.68
CA LEU A 824 27.57 -7.13 -9.84
C LEU A 824 26.60 -5.95 -9.92
N ALA A 825 26.78 -4.94 -9.06
CA ALA A 825 25.99 -3.72 -9.04
C ALA A 825 26.06 -2.97 -10.39
N LEU A 826 27.23 -2.92 -11.03
CA LEU A 826 27.39 -2.32 -12.36
C LEU A 826 26.56 -3.00 -13.47
N ARG A 827 26.08 -4.23 -13.25
CA ARG A 827 25.20 -4.95 -14.20
C ARG A 827 23.71 -4.73 -13.93
N MET A 828 23.35 -4.08 -12.84
CA MET A 828 21.94 -3.81 -12.47
C MET A 828 21.39 -2.58 -13.21
N ASP A 829 20.07 -2.52 -13.35
CA ASP A 829 19.35 -1.30 -13.73
C ASP A 829 19.40 -0.27 -12.58
N TYR A 830 19.21 1.02 -12.86
CA TYR A 830 19.48 2.11 -11.92
C TYR A 830 18.61 2.07 -10.65
N ARG A 831 17.33 1.68 -10.74
CA ARG A 831 16.46 1.54 -9.54
C ARG A 831 16.90 0.37 -8.68
N HIS A 832 17.17 -0.76 -9.30
CA HIS A 832 17.68 -1.95 -8.64
C HIS A 832 19.04 -1.68 -8.01
N LEU A 833 19.91 -0.94 -8.69
CA LEU A 833 21.21 -0.50 -8.21
C LEU A 833 21.06 0.42 -6.99
N ALA A 834 20.18 1.43 -7.06
CA ALA A 834 19.96 2.38 -5.98
C ALA A 834 19.43 1.67 -4.73
N LYS A 835 18.38 0.85 -4.88
CA LYS A 835 17.83 0.05 -3.78
C LYS A 835 18.88 -0.91 -3.19
N PHE A 836 19.58 -1.64 -4.05
CA PHE A 836 20.62 -2.58 -3.62
C PHE A 836 21.72 -1.90 -2.80
N LEU A 837 22.23 -0.76 -3.29
CA LEU A 837 23.24 0.04 -2.57
C LEU A 837 22.67 0.61 -1.27
N ASN A 838 21.45 1.15 -1.29
CA ASN A 838 20.79 1.71 -0.11
C ASN A 838 20.66 0.65 1.00
N ASP A 839 20.15 -0.54 0.66
CA ASP A 839 20.00 -1.66 1.58
C ASP A 839 21.35 -2.10 2.16
N GLN A 840 22.39 -2.21 1.34
CA GLN A 840 23.71 -2.60 1.82
C GLN A 840 24.31 -1.55 2.76
N LEU A 841 24.27 -0.27 2.39
CA LEU A 841 24.82 0.83 3.20
C LEU A 841 24.14 0.91 4.58
N ARG A 842 22.83 0.68 4.63
CA ARG A 842 22.05 0.63 5.87
C ARG A 842 22.46 -0.55 6.75
N VAL A 843 22.54 -1.75 6.18
CA VAL A 843 22.97 -2.95 6.89
C VAL A 843 24.38 -2.81 7.46
N PHE A 844 25.32 -2.24 6.69
CA PHE A 844 26.65 -1.91 7.18
C PHE A 844 26.59 -0.88 8.32
N SER A 845 25.78 0.16 8.20
CA SER A 845 25.66 1.20 9.24
C SER A 845 25.21 0.63 10.58
N ILE A 846 24.21 -0.25 10.59
CA ILE A 846 23.73 -0.92 11.80
C ILE A 846 24.83 -1.76 12.44
N TYR A 847 25.54 -2.53 11.63
CA TYR A 847 26.62 -3.37 12.11
C TYR A 847 27.67 -2.53 12.84
N TYR A 848 28.06 -1.39 12.26
CA TYR A 848 29.03 -0.49 12.86
C TYR A 848 28.50 0.25 14.10
N VAL A 849 27.19 0.55 14.18
CA VAL A 849 26.59 1.09 15.42
C VAL A 849 26.62 0.05 16.53
N ILE A 850 26.16 -1.17 16.26
CA ILE A 850 26.20 -2.27 17.25
C ILE A 850 27.63 -2.52 17.69
N ARG A 851 28.57 -2.52 16.73
CA ARG A 851 29.99 -2.66 17.02
C ARG A 851 30.50 -1.56 17.94
N ALA A 852 30.25 -0.29 17.60
CA ALA A 852 30.67 0.85 18.43
C ALA A 852 30.11 0.76 19.86
N CYS A 853 28.86 0.28 20.04
CA CYS A 853 28.26 0.05 21.35
C CYS A 853 28.95 -1.11 22.09
N CYS A 854 29.16 -2.25 21.42
CA CYS A 854 29.81 -3.42 22.01
C CYS A 854 31.24 -3.11 22.45
N GLU A 855 32.02 -2.40 21.63
CA GLU A 855 33.40 -1.99 21.96
C GLU A 855 33.44 -1.15 23.24
N CYS A 856 32.52 -0.19 23.39
CA CYS A 856 32.41 0.63 24.60
C CYS A 856 32.04 -0.17 25.85
N LEU A 857 31.30 -1.28 25.68
CA LEU A 857 30.87 -2.13 26.79
C LEU A 857 31.87 -3.24 27.13
N THR A 858 32.71 -3.64 26.19
CA THR A 858 33.60 -4.82 26.29
C THR A 858 35.07 -4.42 26.26
N ILE A 859 35.55 -3.84 27.36
CA ILE A 859 36.95 -3.42 27.49
C ILE A 859 37.79 -4.62 27.99
N LEU A 860 38.25 -5.47 27.06
CA LEU A 860 39.12 -6.62 27.35
C LEU A 860 40.59 -6.35 26.99
N PRO A 861 41.55 -7.10 27.58
CA PRO A 861 42.96 -6.96 27.26
C PRO A 861 43.29 -7.31 25.79
N GLY A 862 43.89 -6.36 25.07
CA GLY A 862 44.28 -6.52 23.67
C GLY A 862 45.28 -7.67 23.44
N PRO A 863 45.05 -8.54 22.44
CA PRO A 863 45.93 -9.68 22.13
C PRO A 863 47.20 -9.31 21.35
N ALA A 864 47.22 -8.14 20.72
CA ALA A 864 48.33 -7.67 19.91
C ALA A 864 49.61 -7.46 20.72
N THR A 865 50.76 -7.66 20.08
CA THR A 865 52.07 -7.66 20.76
C THR A 865 52.43 -6.31 21.41
N HIS A 866 51.91 -5.20 20.89
CA HIS A 866 52.09 -3.85 21.44
C HIS A 866 51.10 -3.50 22.56
N CYS A 867 50.20 -4.41 22.93
CA CYS A 867 49.23 -4.26 24.02
C CYS A 867 49.60 -5.11 25.26
N ARG A 868 50.69 -5.90 25.16
CA ARG A 868 51.12 -6.83 26.22
C ARG A 868 51.89 -6.09 27.33
N PRO A 869 51.90 -6.62 28.58
CA PRO A 869 52.69 -6.05 29.67
C PRO A 869 54.17 -5.92 29.28
N GLY A 870 54.74 -4.73 29.47
CA GLY A 870 56.14 -4.43 29.13
C GLY A 870 56.40 -3.98 27.68
N SER A 871 55.37 -3.88 26.84
CA SER A 871 55.46 -3.29 25.50
C SER A 871 55.26 -1.76 25.53
N THR A 872 55.71 -1.06 24.48
CA THR A 872 55.52 0.39 24.33
C THR A 872 54.10 0.70 23.82
N PHE A 873 53.11 0.59 24.70
CA PHE A 873 51.74 1.04 24.42
C PHE A 873 51.65 2.56 24.61
N ASN A 874 51.09 3.26 23.62
CA ASN A 874 50.91 4.71 23.62
C ASN A 874 49.41 5.03 23.50
N PRO A 875 48.66 5.12 24.62
CA PRO A 875 47.23 5.43 24.59
C PRO A 875 46.95 6.92 24.31
N PRO A 876 45.72 7.27 23.89
CA PRO A 876 45.19 8.62 24.01
C PRO A 876 45.39 9.15 25.45
N ARG A 877 45.73 10.43 25.62
CA ARG A 877 46.05 11.01 26.95
C ARG A 877 44.89 11.75 27.58
N ASP A 878 44.00 12.30 26.76
CA ASP A 878 42.84 13.06 27.19
C ASP A 878 41.64 12.88 26.26
N TRP A 879 40.50 13.47 26.62
CA TRP A 879 39.28 13.42 25.82
C TRP A 879 39.41 14.12 24.46
N VAL A 880 40.37 15.05 24.31
CA VAL A 880 40.64 15.67 23.02
C VAL A 880 41.29 14.63 22.12
N ASP A 881 42.27 13.86 22.59
CA ASP A 881 42.89 12.75 21.85
C ASP A 881 41.83 11.72 21.41
N VAL A 882 40.89 11.36 22.29
CA VAL A 882 39.84 10.37 21.98
C VAL A 882 38.95 10.78 20.81
N ILE A 883 38.56 12.06 20.72
CA ILE A 883 37.62 12.58 19.70
C ILE A 883 38.36 13.01 18.42
N SER A 884 39.63 13.41 18.55
CA SER A 884 40.41 14.01 17.46
C SER A 884 41.13 13.01 16.56
N HIS A 885 41.50 11.84 17.09
CA HIS A 885 42.45 10.96 16.41
C HIS A 885 41.77 10.11 15.33
N MET A 886 42.29 10.20 14.11
CA MET A 886 41.86 9.40 12.97
C MET A 886 43.02 8.54 12.43
N PRO A 887 42.74 7.38 11.77
CA PRO A 887 43.76 6.44 11.31
C PRO A 887 44.83 7.02 10.37
N SER A 888 44.54 8.15 9.70
CA SER A 888 45.41 8.77 8.69
C SER A 888 46.43 9.78 9.25
N ASP A 889 46.50 9.95 10.57
CA ASP A 889 47.28 11.03 11.18
C ASP A 889 48.81 10.86 11.13
N GLY A 890 49.32 9.69 10.75
CA GLY A 890 50.76 9.40 10.66
C GLY A 890 51.48 9.45 12.02
N LEU A 891 50.75 9.68 13.11
CA LEU A 891 51.21 9.59 14.49
C LEU A 891 50.99 8.15 14.97
N SER A 892 52.08 7.47 15.29
CA SER A 892 52.15 6.07 15.73
C SER A 892 51.54 5.87 17.14
N PHE A 893 50.21 6.00 17.25
CA PHE A 893 49.48 5.49 18.42
C PHE A 893 48.92 4.12 18.06
N SER A 894 49.33 3.11 18.81
CA SER A 894 48.95 1.73 18.57
C SER A 894 47.70 1.43 19.38
N SER A 895 46.52 1.38 18.75
CA SER A 895 45.27 1.10 19.45
C SER A 895 45.32 -0.27 20.14
N CYS A 896 44.82 -0.31 21.38
CA CYS A 896 44.70 -1.53 22.18
C CYS A 896 43.31 -1.63 22.78
N GLY A 897 42.75 -2.82 22.76
CA GLY A 897 41.37 -3.10 23.12
C GLY A 897 40.90 -4.32 22.34
N ASP A 898 39.93 -5.05 22.87
CA ASP A 898 39.31 -6.15 22.16
C ASP A 898 38.11 -5.60 21.41
N LEU A 899 38.27 -5.42 20.10
CA LEU A 899 37.31 -4.70 19.26
C LEU A 899 36.14 -5.61 18.84
N ILE A 900 35.48 -6.21 19.84
CA ILE A 900 34.35 -7.12 19.68
C ILE A 900 33.10 -6.34 19.35
N PRO A 901 32.38 -6.70 18.26
CA PRO A 901 32.63 -7.75 17.26
C PRO A 901 33.50 -7.33 16.06
N SER A 902 34.18 -8.29 15.42
CA SER A 902 35.23 -8.05 14.40
C SER A 902 34.71 -7.44 13.10
N GLY A 903 35.17 -6.23 12.77
CA GLY A 903 34.74 -5.47 11.59
C GLY A 903 35.19 -6.12 10.29
N HIS A 904 36.37 -6.74 10.30
CA HIS A 904 36.86 -7.56 9.18
C HIS A 904 35.90 -8.70 8.84
N ILE A 905 35.41 -9.42 9.85
CA ILE A 905 34.47 -10.52 9.68
C ILE A 905 33.07 -10.01 9.33
N GLY A 906 32.60 -8.97 10.01
CA GLY A 906 31.32 -8.32 9.70
C GLY A 906 31.24 -7.86 8.25
N PHE A 907 32.26 -7.12 7.80
CA PHE A 907 32.34 -6.60 6.44
C PHE A 907 32.37 -7.72 5.39
N THR A 908 33.19 -8.76 5.63
CA THR A 908 33.31 -9.91 4.74
C THR A 908 32.00 -10.68 4.60
N ILE A 909 31.34 -10.99 5.72
CA ILE A 909 30.10 -11.79 5.71
C ILE A 909 28.94 -11.02 5.09
N LEU A 910 28.76 -9.75 5.46
CA LEU A 910 27.72 -8.90 4.89
C LEU A 910 27.92 -8.76 3.36
N GLY A 911 29.15 -8.56 2.90
CA GLY A 911 29.48 -8.54 1.47
C GLY A 911 29.19 -9.85 0.74
N LEU A 912 29.55 -11.00 1.34
CA LEU A 912 29.26 -12.33 0.75
C LEU A 912 27.76 -12.62 0.67
N ILE A 913 27.00 -12.22 1.69
CA ILE A 913 25.54 -12.34 1.70
C ILE A 913 24.93 -11.43 0.61
N ALA A 914 25.43 -10.20 0.46
CA ALA A 914 25.02 -9.28 -0.60
C ALA A 914 25.26 -9.88 -2.00
N ILE A 915 26.43 -10.48 -2.24
CA ILE A 915 26.74 -11.19 -3.48
C ILE A 915 25.74 -12.32 -3.74
N LEU A 916 25.51 -13.18 -2.75
CA LEU A 916 24.59 -14.32 -2.90
C LEU A 916 23.15 -13.87 -3.20
N ARG A 917 22.76 -12.68 -2.75
CA ARG A 917 21.46 -12.05 -3.06
C ARG A 917 21.40 -11.45 -4.45
N ALA A 918 22.50 -10.87 -4.93
CA ALA A 918 22.60 -10.25 -6.25
C ALA A 918 22.75 -11.25 -7.41
N LEU A 919 22.81 -12.57 -7.14
CA LEU A 919 23.07 -13.56 -8.18
C LEU A 919 21.88 -13.75 -9.14
N PRO A 920 22.12 -13.80 -10.47
CA PRO A 920 21.08 -14.08 -11.46
C PRO A 920 20.38 -15.43 -11.25
N ARG A 921 19.08 -15.50 -11.59
CA ARG A 921 18.25 -16.72 -11.43
C ARG A 921 18.87 -17.99 -12.05
N ARG A 922 19.65 -17.86 -13.13
CA ARG A 922 20.35 -18.99 -13.80
C ARG A 922 21.45 -19.65 -12.94
N LEU A 923 22.00 -18.93 -11.97
CA LEU A 923 23.03 -19.44 -11.07
C LEU A 923 22.46 -19.99 -9.75
N ILE A 924 21.14 -19.84 -9.51
CA ILE A 924 20.47 -20.35 -8.31
C ILE A 924 20.60 -21.88 -8.21
N SER A 925 20.63 -22.60 -9.33
CA SER A 925 20.86 -24.06 -9.35
C SER A 925 22.21 -24.48 -8.74
N TYR A 926 23.18 -23.56 -8.68
CA TYR A 926 24.50 -23.78 -8.08
C TYR A 926 24.63 -23.18 -6.67
N ARG A 927 23.55 -22.68 -6.07
CA ARG A 927 23.57 -21.96 -4.79
C ARG A 927 24.24 -22.75 -3.67
N ARG A 928 24.04 -24.07 -3.59
CA ARG A 928 24.69 -24.93 -2.58
C ARG A 928 26.22 -24.94 -2.71
N VAL A 929 26.73 -24.97 -3.94
CA VAL A 929 28.16 -24.94 -4.23
C VAL A 929 28.74 -23.56 -3.91
N LEU A 930 28.03 -22.49 -4.28
CA LEU A 930 28.44 -21.12 -4.00
C LEU A 930 28.47 -20.81 -2.51
N VAL A 931 27.47 -21.26 -1.74
CA VAL A 931 27.48 -21.15 -0.28
C VAL A 931 28.66 -21.90 0.32
N PHE A 932 28.97 -23.10 -0.17
CA PHE A 932 30.15 -23.85 0.27
C PHE A 932 31.45 -23.08 0.01
N ILE A 933 31.59 -22.46 -1.17
CA ILE A 933 32.75 -21.60 -1.49
C ILE A 933 32.82 -20.41 -0.53
N CYS A 934 31.70 -19.74 -0.25
CA CYS A 934 31.65 -18.63 0.71
C CYS A 934 32.05 -19.08 2.13
N VAL A 935 31.63 -20.26 2.58
CA VAL A 935 32.02 -20.80 3.89
C VAL A 935 33.53 -21.05 3.94
N VAL A 936 34.10 -21.68 2.91
CA VAL A 936 35.55 -21.89 2.82
C VAL A 936 36.30 -20.55 2.82
N TYR A 937 35.78 -19.56 2.10
CA TYR A 937 36.34 -18.21 2.05
C TYR A 937 36.40 -17.54 3.44
N VAL A 938 35.29 -17.60 4.19
CA VAL A 938 35.24 -17.06 5.55
C VAL A 938 36.22 -17.80 6.46
N LEU A 939 36.31 -19.13 6.39
CA LEU A 939 37.26 -19.90 7.21
C LEU A 939 38.72 -19.52 6.92
N VAL A 940 39.08 -19.35 5.65
CA VAL A 940 40.42 -18.86 5.26
C VAL A 940 40.66 -17.45 5.81
N THR A 941 39.67 -16.56 5.69
CA THR A 941 39.76 -15.19 6.20
C THR A 941 39.93 -15.17 7.73
N CYS A 942 39.19 -16.00 8.47
CA CYS A 942 39.33 -16.17 9.92
C CYS A 942 40.74 -16.64 10.32
N PHE A 943 41.33 -17.57 9.56
CA PHE A 943 42.70 -18.02 9.81
C PHE A 943 43.69 -16.85 9.74
N PHE A 944 43.62 -16.01 8.70
CA PHE A 944 44.52 -14.86 8.56
C PHE A 944 44.32 -13.82 9.68
N ILE A 945 43.07 -13.58 10.07
CA ILE A 945 42.72 -12.63 11.13
C ILE A 945 43.24 -13.09 12.50
N ILE A 946 43.14 -14.39 12.82
CA ILE A 946 43.69 -14.92 14.08
C ILE A 946 45.23 -14.99 14.01
N ALA A 947 45.79 -15.54 12.93
CA ALA A 947 47.22 -15.82 12.81
C ALA A 947 48.12 -14.58 12.70
N TYR A 948 47.66 -13.53 12.01
CA TYR A 948 48.47 -12.35 11.66
C TYR A 948 47.94 -11.05 12.27
N ARG A 949 46.62 -10.86 12.34
CA ARG A 949 46.00 -9.69 12.99
C ARG A 949 45.77 -9.90 14.49
N LYS A 950 45.92 -11.14 14.97
CA LYS A 950 45.85 -11.51 16.39
C LYS A 950 44.50 -11.19 17.02
N HIS A 951 43.37 -11.35 16.34
CA HIS A 951 42.06 -11.23 17.00
C HIS A 951 41.73 -12.50 17.81
N TYR A 952 41.02 -12.35 18.93
CA TYR A 952 40.51 -13.50 19.68
C TYR A 952 39.41 -14.23 18.91
N THR A 953 39.26 -15.54 19.12
CA THR A 953 38.24 -16.35 18.44
C THR A 953 36.82 -15.85 18.72
N VAL A 954 36.56 -15.39 19.95
CA VAL A 954 35.27 -14.81 20.33
C VAL A 954 34.90 -13.60 19.48
N ASP A 955 35.88 -12.78 19.11
CA ASP A 955 35.67 -11.59 18.29
C ASP A 955 35.14 -11.95 16.88
N LEU A 956 35.71 -13.00 16.29
CA LEU A 956 35.26 -13.52 14.99
C LEU A 956 33.89 -14.20 15.09
N MET A 957 33.64 -14.97 16.16
CA MET A 957 32.36 -15.67 16.34
C MET A 957 31.21 -14.70 16.57
N VAL A 958 31.38 -13.72 17.46
CA VAL A 958 30.36 -12.69 17.70
C VAL A 958 30.15 -11.85 16.44
N GLY A 959 31.21 -11.52 15.69
CA GLY A 959 31.09 -10.88 14.39
C GLY A 959 30.29 -11.70 13.37
N PHE A 960 30.51 -13.01 13.30
CA PHE A 960 29.73 -13.92 12.46
C PHE A 960 28.26 -13.95 12.86
N PHE A 961 27.97 -14.09 14.15
CA PHE A 961 26.60 -14.13 14.66
C PHE A 961 25.87 -12.80 14.45
N ILE A 962 26.50 -11.66 14.75
CA ILE A 962 25.88 -10.35 14.59
C ILE A 962 25.67 -10.04 13.11
N ALA A 963 26.65 -10.27 12.24
CA ALA A 963 26.47 -10.06 10.80
C ALA A 963 25.38 -10.96 10.21
N GLY A 964 25.36 -12.23 10.60
CA GLY A 964 24.31 -13.17 10.22
C GLY A 964 22.94 -12.74 10.73
N LEU A 965 22.83 -12.39 12.02
CA LEU A 965 21.58 -11.95 12.64
C LEU A 965 21.07 -10.65 12.03
N ILE A 966 21.91 -9.64 11.86
CA ILE A 966 21.53 -8.39 11.18
C ILE A 966 21.04 -8.71 9.78
N SER A 967 21.75 -9.55 9.03
CA SER A 967 21.32 -9.92 7.68
C SER A 967 19.98 -10.68 7.64
N VAL A 968 19.60 -11.38 8.72
CA VAL A 968 18.36 -12.17 8.86
C VAL A 968 17.22 -11.35 9.47
N VAL A 969 17.46 -10.57 10.50
CA VAL A 969 16.47 -9.70 11.17
C VAL A 969 16.11 -8.53 10.25
N PHE A 970 17.11 -7.96 9.61
CA PHE A 970 16.93 -6.90 8.62
C PHE A 970 16.83 -7.46 7.19
N ARG A 971 16.66 -8.78 7.05
CA ARG A 971 16.18 -9.43 5.81
C ARG A 971 14.81 -8.89 5.43
N ASP A 972 13.96 -8.68 6.44
CA ASP A 972 12.54 -8.32 6.29
C ASP A 972 12.22 -6.94 6.93
N GLY A 973 13.14 -6.35 7.72
CA GLY A 973 12.87 -5.16 8.55
C GLY A 973 13.22 -3.78 7.99
N TRP A 974 13.90 -3.66 6.83
CA TRP A 974 14.21 -2.36 6.19
C TRP A 974 13.40 -2.09 4.93
N GLN A 975 12.24 -2.75 4.81
CA GLN A 975 11.08 -2.13 4.19
C GLN A 975 10.65 -0.97 5.11
N LEU A 976 11.30 0.18 4.94
CA LEU A 976 10.87 1.45 5.51
C LEU A 976 9.52 1.77 4.86
N SER A 977 8.41 1.35 5.49
CA SER A 977 7.01 1.70 5.19
C SER A 977 6.64 1.83 3.70
N LEU A 978 7.16 0.92 2.88
CA LEU A 978 6.84 0.68 1.48
C LEU A 978 6.83 -0.85 1.30
N ASP A 979 5.80 -1.50 1.89
CA ASP A 979 5.30 -2.89 1.63
C ASP A 979 6.24 -4.10 1.71
N PRO A 980 5.77 -5.36 1.90
CA PRO A 980 4.83 -5.92 2.89
C PRO A 980 5.39 -7.22 3.54
N LEU A 981 4.74 -7.67 4.63
CA LEU A 981 5.07 -8.89 5.38
C LEU A 981 5.40 -10.11 4.48
N GLU A 982 6.66 -10.56 4.49
CA GLU A 982 7.05 -11.89 3.98
C GLU A 982 6.93 -12.96 5.09
N PRO A 983 6.52 -14.19 4.75
CA PRO A 983 6.24 -15.26 5.70
C PRO A 983 7.53 -15.99 6.11
N SER A 984 7.71 -16.18 7.41
CA SER A 984 8.77 -17.02 7.97
C SER A 984 8.58 -18.49 7.57
N TYR A 985 9.25 -18.91 6.49
CA TYR A 985 9.54 -20.32 6.23
C TYR A 985 10.53 -20.83 7.28
N GLU A 986 10.03 -21.35 8.40
CA GLU A 986 10.82 -22.21 9.27
C GLU A 986 11.14 -23.52 8.54
N ALA A 987 12.42 -23.84 8.52
CA ALA A 987 12.94 -25.09 7.99
C ALA A 987 12.37 -26.28 8.79
N LEU A 988 11.63 -27.15 8.10
CA LEU A 988 11.31 -28.49 8.58
C LEU A 988 12.61 -29.23 8.96
N PRO A 989 12.71 -29.81 10.18
CA PRO A 989 13.78 -30.74 10.50
C PRO A 989 13.57 -32.05 9.74
N THR A 990 14.56 -32.40 8.93
CA THR A 990 14.67 -33.68 8.23
C THR A 990 14.71 -34.83 9.24
N SER A 991 13.75 -35.75 9.10
CA SER A 991 13.84 -37.20 9.38
C SER A 991 14.80 -37.68 10.49
N ALA A 992 14.25 -38.17 11.59
CA ALA A 992 14.83 -39.29 12.34
C ALA A 992 13.73 -40.29 12.70
N SER A 993 13.96 -41.53 12.27
CA SER A 993 13.24 -42.76 12.59
C SER A 993 13.03 -42.99 14.09
N VAL A 994 11.81 -43.33 14.50
CA VAL A 994 11.34 -44.58 15.16
C VAL A 994 9.83 -44.45 15.39
#